data_AF-A0A4V3XFV7-F1
#
_entry.id   AF-A0A4V3XFV7-F1
#
_cell.length_a   1.000
_cell.length_b   1.000
_cell.length_c   1.000
_cell.angle_alpha   90.00
_cell.angle_beta   90.00
_cell.angle_gamma   90.00
#
_symmetry.space_group_name_H-M   'P 1'
#
loop_
_entity.id
_entity.type
_entity.pdbx_description
1 polymer ?
#
loop_
_entity_poly.entity_id
_entity_poly.type
_entity_poly.pdbx_seq_one_letter_code
_entity_poly.pdbx_strand_id
1 'polypeptide(L)'
;MILEASLESHPTSYSNIQRLTSPTPHTPPFEFPANSLRSMAQKVVLCGAGFLGTNIATAISKGNTSTNVLRRIQVSSRHPQSVHAKLAHHIPSDHLLPSVPVDVTKPETLPPAFEKADVVVSLVGILHGTPEQFEKIQWRGAENVARAAKGAGARLVHISAIGADKKSSIPYERTKALGEEAVFSVCPDATVVRPSVVFGPGDEFFARFASLSRVLPFMPVFDGGLTRFQPVYVGDLGRCVEVITRRDEEVRRKVEGKIIEAGGPDVFTYRQIIELVLEYTHRTRPIISLPWTVGRLQGAIMEYLPPNIFTLTRGQVNQLKHDNVVSSDLSPKHVSFKEILEQYSPPLTSILYLHMPSRPSLRWYGSQFRFDLSLVMSTTLGTAPKEQIDLPPCAPNLDSANVAEFLFRLAYVVIYEQFLQDLCMQRTQHLWPEQPSGGGRNFSHGSVTVGSGLSDKNSEPQKAINSHGHDAVEFGNGLSTLRNAHLFIRNSVGHVDRRKHSHLHTPFDLYFMSILQSVHSINHNTTSAVESPDFEAKLAEEQAKIAVDKPYSVFTPKEKWFIVIVASLAATFSPLTANIYLPAIPVIASQFHESIEKINLTVTIYMVMQGISPMFWGILADRWGRRPMFLGCMTVLSLSCVGLALVPTGDYWLLMVLRCVQAAGSASTVALGAGVIADIATRAERGGFFGLFSTGPMIGPCIGPVIGGGLAQGLGWRSIFWFLCISSAVNAMVMFLLFPETLRSIVGDGSILPPAFHRPIISIVGRNRQSTQSNIRPPPKPFSNPLLLFTYPDIVVLLIFNGILYAVFYGVTATISSLFEKDYPFLNQTDIGLCFLAIGGGMVFGSVFTGRFLDRDYAAIKNKMIKQAQSDPEKKIDVKDVTKDEYFPIEVARLRTMPVYVFAFVACIIGYGWCLQAKVSIAGPLILQIIIGYVIVSVMNTIQTLLVDLAPSQGSSITACNNLVRCSLGAALVAIINIILDALDPGWTYVLLGGICLASSPLLYIEIKWGPVWQTVRGITEFIEVAIHTILYVRQIYPADLFVRRKKYDTPVFQSRHPGLNEYISGAIRAVGEELVLGKVDKVVVVIKDKDDIALERFIFSIQNMIEVESYNKDTSVQDTISSATLGQYFRSFLVKLNMIEAQLGQLPPSEDNTFAIVLELRDGEAPSVGPANAKDDPPPWIPASTEHTTSGAADEAHLHMVRAVDTGIINLSLAVQESEEKLRALSETKPSKGKERERGG
;
A
#
# COMPACT_ATOMS: atom_id res chain seq x y z
N MET A 1 9.73 -62.65 31.99
CA MET A 1 10.01 -63.52 33.17
C MET A 1 10.54 -62.59 34.27
N ILE A 2 9.99 -62.64 35.50
CA ILE A 2 10.66 -62.37 36.82
C ILE A 2 11.61 -61.14 36.85
N LEU A 3 11.38 -59.98 37.52
CA LEU A 3 10.39 -59.41 38.49
C LEU A 3 10.24 -57.89 38.18
N GLU A 4 9.41 -57.00 38.75
CA GLU A 4 8.68 -56.81 40.04
C GLU A 4 9.45 -56.01 41.13
N ALA A 5 8.72 -55.21 41.95
CA ALA A 5 9.19 -54.18 42.92
C ALA A 5 9.83 -52.91 42.25
N SER A 6 9.88 -51.68 42.77
CA SER A 6 9.44 -50.89 43.95
C SER A 6 10.32 -49.59 43.93
N LEU A 7 10.12 -48.45 44.60
CA LEU A 7 9.15 -47.92 45.58
C LEU A 7 9.16 -46.37 45.54
N GLU A 8 8.08 -45.73 46.01
CA GLU A 8 7.94 -44.39 46.66
C GLU A 8 8.76 -43.14 46.27
N SER A 9 8.05 -41.99 46.15
CA SER A 9 8.40 -40.75 46.88
C SER A 9 7.22 -39.75 47.04
N HIS A 10 7.11 -39.16 48.23
CA HIS A 10 6.17 -38.13 48.74
C HIS A 10 6.86 -37.49 49.98
N PRO A 11 6.34 -36.41 50.62
CA PRO A 11 5.49 -35.28 50.19
C PRO A 11 6.36 -33.98 50.16
N THR A 12 5.96 -32.69 50.21
CA THR A 12 4.95 -31.87 50.94
C THR A 12 4.73 -30.55 50.18
N SER A 13 3.50 -30.05 49.94
CA SER A 13 2.59 -29.33 50.86
C SER A 13 3.09 -27.97 51.38
N TYR A 14 2.41 -26.87 51.00
CA TYR A 14 1.91 -25.81 51.89
C TYR A 14 0.74 -25.05 51.21
N SER A 15 -0.10 -24.33 51.98
CA SER A 15 -1.41 -23.83 51.50
C SER A 15 -2.00 -22.66 52.32
N ASN A 16 -3.00 -21.97 51.73
CA ASN A 16 -3.91 -20.97 52.35
C ASN A 16 -3.26 -19.60 52.71
N ILE A 17 -3.97 -18.46 52.83
CA ILE A 17 -5.21 -18.13 53.55
C ILE A 17 -6.05 -17.08 52.78
N GLN A 18 -7.31 -17.38 52.42
CA GLN A 18 -8.61 -16.81 52.89
C GLN A 18 -8.71 -15.27 53.07
N ARG A 19 -9.78 -14.60 52.61
CA ARG A 19 -11.15 -14.44 53.22
C ARG A 19 -12.04 -13.59 52.24
N LEU A 20 -13.36 -13.36 52.34
CA LEU A 20 -14.42 -13.64 53.34
C LEU A 20 -15.83 -13.52 52.68
N THR A 21 -16.80 -14.42 52.98
CA THR A 21 -18.28 -14.19 53.15
C THR A 21 -19.04 -15.54 53.17
N SER A 22 -20.30 -15.57 53.66
CA SER A 22 -21.07 -16.78 54.00
C SER A 22 -22.57 -16.44 54.27
N PRO A 23 -23.50 -17.35 54.69
CA PRO A 23 -23.47 -18.83 54.80
C PRO A 23 -24.76 -19.59 54.32
N THR A 24 -24.75 -20.94 54.46
CA THR A 24 -25.87 -21.94 54.54
C THR A 24 -26.75 -22.29 53.30
N PRO A 25 -27.41 -23.49 53.26
CA PRO A 25 -27.17 -24.76 53.97
C PRO A 25 -26.98 -26.01 53.07
N HIS A 26 -26.54 -27.11 53.71
CA HIS A 26 -26.06 -28.36 53.11
C HIS A 26 -27.06 -29.23 52.31
N THR A 27 -26.54 -29.90 51.27
CA THR A 27 -26.82 -31.32 50.93
C THR A 27 -25.50 -32.05 50.60
N PRO A 28 -25.39 -33.37 50.84
CA PRO A 28 -24.14 -34.10 50.60
C PRO A 28 -23.96 -34.49 49.11
N PRO A 29 -22.73 -34.58 48.61
CA PRO A 29 -22.47 -35.04 47.24
C PRO A 29 -22.70 -36.55 47.11
N PHE A 30 -23.48 -36.95 46.11
CA PHE A 30 -23.60 -38.35 45.68
C PHE A 30 -22.42 -38.73 44.77
N GLU A 31 -21.52 -39.59 45.25
CA GLU A 31 -20.56 -40.26 44.37
C GLU A 31 -21.29 -41.35 43.56
N PHE A 32 -21.28 -41.23 42.22
CA PHE A 32 -21.79 -42.27 41.33
C PHE A 32 -20.65 -43.18 40.83
N PRO A 33 -20.75 -44.51 40.97
CA PRO A 33 -19.69 -45.43 40.54
C PRO A 33 -19.60 -45.50 39.01
N ALA A 34 -18.42 -45.19 38.46
CA ALA A 34 -18.17 -44.96 37.03
C ALA A 34 -18.40 -46.15 36.06
N ASN A 35 -18.86 -47.31 36.56
CA ASN A 35 -19.00 -48.55 35.76
C ASN A 35 -20.43 -48.81 35.22
N SER A 36 -21.46 -48.07 35.63
CA SER A 36 -22.84 -48.30 35.17
C SER A 36 -23.18 -47.62 33.83
N LEU A 37 -22.48 -46.54 33.45
CA LEU A 37 -22.83 -45.68 32.30
C LEU A 37 -22.59 -46.31 30.91
N ARG A 38 -21.92 -47.46 30.82
CA ARG A 38 -21.53 -48.06 29.53
C ARG A 38 -22.70 -48.56 28.66
N SER A 39 -23.91 -48.68 29.20
CA SER A 39 -25.13 -49.12 28.48
C SER A 39 -25.94 -47.99 27.84
N MET A 40 -25.65 -46.71 28.13
CA MET A 40 -26.46 -45.57 27.67
C MET A 40 -25.75 -44.60 26.69
N ALA A 41 -24.53 -44.90 26.26
CA ALA A 41 -23.83 -44.04 25.30
C ALA A 41 -24.43 -44.13 23.88
N GLN A 42 -24.64 -42.97 23.25
CA GLN A 42 -25.24 -42.82 21.91
C GLN A 42 -24.14 -42.55 20.87
N LYS A 43 -24.06 -43.32 19.78
CA LYS A 43 -23.07 -43.10 18.70
C LYS A 43 -23.65 -42.18 17.61
N VAL A 44 -23.01 -41.03 17.40
CA VAL A 44 -23.33 -40.07 16.33
C VAL A 44 -22.20 -40.06 15.30
N VAL A 45 -22.52 -40.34 14.03
CA VAL A 45 -21.53 -40.32 12.93
C VAL A 45 -21.69 -39.07 12.08
N LEU A 46 -20.63 -38.26 11.99
CA LEU A 46 -20.58 -37.11 11.08
C LEU A 46 -19.95 -37.56 9.75
N CYS A 47 -20.78 -37.68 8.72
CA CYS A 47 -20.36 -38.06 7.37
C CYS A 47 -19.94 -36.79 6.59
N GLY A 48 -18.69 -36.37 6.85
CA GLY A 48 -18.05 -35.15 6.36
C GLY A 48 -17.23 -34.48 7.47
N ALA A 49 -16.09 -33.91 7.12
CA ALA A 49 -15.10 -33.40 8.08
C ALA A 49 -14.68 -31.93 7.83
N GLY A 50 -15.49 -31.15 7.10
CA GLY A 50 -15.19 -29.75 6.79
C GLY A 50 -15.44 -28.79 7.96
N PHE A 51 -15.34 -27.49 7.68
CA PHE A 51 -15.69 -26.36 8.58
C PHE A 51 -16.93 -26.62 9.43
N LEU A 52 -18.05 -27.00 8.81
CA LEU A 52 -19.31 -27.28 9.50
C LEU A 52 -19.23 -28.53 10.41
N GLY A 53 -18.55 -29.60 9.97
CA GLY A 53 -18.42 -30.85 10.76
C GLY A 53 -17.62 -30.67 12.03
N THR A 54 -16.55 -29.87 11.98
CA THR A 54 -15.72 -29.49 13.14
C THR A 54 -16.55 -28.74 14.20
N ASN A 55 -17.39 -27.79 13.74
CA ASN A 55 -18.26 -27.00 14.62
C ASN A 55 -19.42 -27.85 15.20
N ILE A 56 -20.06 -28.71 14.40
CA ILE A 56 -21.09 -29.65 14.88
C ILE A 56 -20.52 -30.61 15.92
N ALA A 57 -19.34 -31.19 15.70
CA ALA A 57 -18.69 -32.06 16.68
C ALA A 57 -18.46 -31.32 18.02
N THR A 58 -18.01 -30.07 17.94
CA THR A 58 -17.76 -29.23 19.12
C THR A 58 -19.05 -28.89 19.86
N ALA A 59 -20.14 -28.60 19.13
CA ALA A 59 -21.46 -28.34 19.69
C ALA A 59 -22.04 -29.57 20.41
N ILE A 60 -22.02 -30.76 19.78
CA ILE A 60 -22.51 -32.00 20.38
C ILE A 60 -21.70 -32.35 21.64
N SER A 61 -20.37 -32.18 21.61
CA SER A 61 -19.51 -32.39 22.79
C SER A 61 -19.86 -31.46 23.96
N LYS A 62 -20.18 -30.19 23.68
CA LYS A 62 -20.66 -29.23 24.71
C LYS A 62 -22.08 -29.55 25.19
N GLY A 63 -22.91 -30.13 24.33
CA GLY A 63 -24.26 -30.59 24.67
C GLY A 63 -24.28 -31.73 25.69
N ASN A 64 -23.25 -32.60 25.73
CA ASN A 64 -23.17 -33.71 26.70
C ASN A 64 -23.22 -33.22 28.16
N THR A 65 -22.57 -32.10 28.48
CA THR A 65 -22.62 -31.47 29.82
C THR A 65 -24.00 -30.98 30.24
N SER A 66 -24.99 -30.96 29.35
CA SER A 66 -26.37 -30.56 29.61
C SER A 66 -27.38 -31.70 29.44
N THR A 67 -26.93 -32.95 29.21
CA THR A 67 -27.81 -34.10 28.94
C THR A 67 -27.32 -35.38 29.61
N ASN A 68 -28.20 -36.11 30.29
CA ASN A 68 -27.90 -37.39 30.96
C ASN A 68 -27.51 -38.57 30.02
N VAL A 69 -27.20 -38.29 28.75
CA VAL A 69 -26.87 -39.26 27.70
C VAL A 69 -25.54 -38.86 27.05
N LEU A 70 -24.52 -39.70 27.22
CA LEU A 70 -23.19 -39.49 26.65
C LEU A 70 -23.21 -39.72 25.12
N ARG A 71 -23.15 -38.66 24.32
CA ARG A 71 -23.02 -38.77 22.86
C ARG A 71 -21.56 -38.87 22.44
N ARG A 72 -21.24 -39.93 21.71
CA ARG A 72 -19.91 -40.24 21.18
C ARG A 72 -19.86 -39.99 19.68
N ILE A 73 -18.90 -39.17 19.25
CA ILE A 73 -18.86 -38.55 17.93
C ILE A 73 -17.79 -39.23 17.08
N GLN A 74 -18.18 -39.81 15.94
CA GLN A 74 -17.26 -40.36 14.95
C GLN A 74 -17.23 -39.49 13.69
N VAL A 75 -16.10 -38.84 13.42
CA VAL A 75 -15.92 -38.05 12.19
C VAL A 75 -15.40 -38.96 11.08
N SER A 76 -16.11 -39.00 9.94
CA SER A 76 -15.83 -39.89 8.82
C SER A 76 -15.81 -39.11 7.50
N SER A 77 -14.74 -39.24 6.71
CA SER A 77 -14.58 -38.60 5.39
C SER A 77 -13.44 -39.26 4.62
N ARG A 78 -13.06 -38.76 3.43
CA ARG A 78 -11.97 -39.37 2.63
C ARG A 78 -10.60 -39.31 3.30
N HIS A 79 -10.32 -38.26 4.07
CA HIS A 79 -9.05 -38.02 4.76
C HIS A 79 -9.30 -37.41 6.16
N PRO A 80 -9.88 -38.16 7.11
CA PRO A 80 -10.41 -37.57 8.34
C PRO A 80 -9.34 -37.35 9.43
N GLN A 81 -8.14 -37.92 9.28
CA GLN A 81 -7.10 -37.96 10.32
C GLN A 81 -6.68 -36.54 10.77
N SER A 82 -6.51 -35.61 9.82
CA SER A 82 -6.10 -34.23 10.09
C SER A 82 -7.16 -33.40 10.81
N VAL A 83 -8.43 -33.79 10.72
CA VAL A 83 -9.56 -33.15 11.39
C VAL A 83 -9.80 -33.78 12.76
N HIS A 84 -9.69 -35.11 12.85
CA HIS A 84 -9.71 -35.84 14.11
C HIS A 84 -8.61 -35.36 15.07
N ALA A 85 -7.38 -35.16 14.58
CA ALA A 85 -6.28 -34.58 15.37
C ALA A 85 -6.62 -33.16 15.90
N LYS A 86 -7.18 -32.28 15.07
CA LYS A 86 -7.63 -30.94 15.50
C LYS A 86 -8.73 -30.99 16.56
N LEU A 87 -9.66 -31.93 16.43
CA LEU A 87 -10.75 -32.12 17.39
C LEU A 87 -10.28 -32.73 18.71
N ALA A 88 -9.29 -33.63 18.69
CA ALA A 88 -8.72 -34.25 19.90
C ALA A 88 -8.03 -33.25 20.84
N HIS A 89 -7.67 -32.05 20.37
CA HIS A 89 -7.20 -30.95 21.22
C HIS A 89 -8.33 -30.16 21.92
N HIS A 90 -9.59 -30.34 21.53
CA HIS A 90 -10.73 -29.52 21.95
C HIS A 90 -11.94 -30.32 22.48
N ILE A 91 -11.99 -31.62 22.20
CA ILE A 91 -13.03 -32.57 22.60
C ILE A 91 -12.34 -33.69 23.39
N PRO A 92 -12.81 -34.04 24.61
CA PRO A 92 -12.17 -35.08 25.41
C PRO A 92 -12.32 -36.48 24.77
N SER A 93 -11.36 -37.35 25.05
CA SER A 93 -11.18 -38.64 24.36
C SER A 93 -12.30 -39.67 24.59
N ASP A 94 -13.18 -39.43 25.56
CA ASP A 94 -14.38 -40.25 25.84
C ASP A 94 -15.60 -39.82 25.01
N HIS A 95 -15.62 -38.58 24.52
CA HIS A 95 -16.58 -38.01 23.58
C HIS A 95 -16.20 -38.28 22.11
N LEU A 96 -14.91 -38.35 21.76
CA LEU A 96 -14.43 -38.47 20.37
C LEU A 96 -14.01 -39.91 20.01
N LEU A 97 -14.71 -40.53 19.06
CA LEU A 97 -14.37 -41.85 18.53
C LEU A 97 -13.28 -41.78 17.44
N PRO A 98 -12.46 -42.83 17.26
CA PRO A 98 -11.50 -42.93 16.17
C PRO A 98 -12.15 -42.69 14.79
N SER A 99 -11.49 -41.89 13.96
CA SER A 99 -12.03 -41.53 12.64
C SER A 99 -11.94 -42.65 11.61
N VAL A 100 -13.03 -42.89 10.87
CA VAL A 100 -13.09 -43.92 9.81
C VAL A 100 -13.02 -43.26 8.42
N PRO A 101 -12.13 -43.71 7.51
CA PRO A 101 -12.08 -43.19 6.14
C PRO A 101 -13.26 -43.69 5.31
N VAL A 102 -13.95 -42.78 4.61
CA VAL A 102 -15.20 -43.01 3.87
C VAL A 102 -15.23 -42.16 2.59
N ASP A 103 -15.65 -42.73 1.47
CA ASP A 103 -15.96 -41.99 0.23
C ASP A 103 -17.42 -42.23 -0.18
N VAL A 104 -18.25 -41.18 -0.15
CA VAL A 104 -19.68 -41.27 -0.47
C VAL A 104 -19.97 -41.64 -1.93
N THR A 105 -18.98 -41.53 -2.82
CA THR A 105 -19.07 -42.04 -4.21
C THR A 105 -18.92 -43.55 -4.32
N LYS A 106 -18.54 -44.22 -3.21
CA LYS A 106 -18.26 -45.65 -3.09
C LYS A 106 -19.11 -46.28 -1.98
N PRO A 107 -20.31 -46.81 -2.31
CA PRO A 107 -21.26 -47.37 -1.34
C PRO A 107 -20.63 -48.37 -0.36
N GLU A 108 -19.67 -49.17 -0.83
CA GLU A 108 -18.96 -50.19 -0.07
C GLU A 108 -18.15 -49.65 1.12
N THR A 109 -17.81 -48.35 1.13
CA THR A 109 -17.03 -47.73 2.21
C THR A 109 -17.87 -47.22 3.38
N LEU A 110 -19.20 -47.13 3.23
CA LEU A 110 -20.10 -46.54 4.23
C LEU A 110 -20.47 -47.47 5.40
N PRO A 111 -20.84 -48.76 5.20
CA PRO A 111 -21.31 -49.62 6.29
C PRO A 111 -20.35 -49.76 7.48
N PRO A 112 -19.02 -49.94 7.31
CA PRO A 112 -18.10 -50.07 8.45
C PRO A 112 -18.04 -48.82 9.34
N ALA A 113 -18.27 -47.63 8.78
CA ALA A 113 -18.34 -46.40 9.57
C ALA A 113 -19.65 -46.31 10.37
N PHE A 114 -20.77 -46.78 9.78
CA PHE A 114 -22.12 -46.60 10.33
C PHE A 114 -22.57 -47.74 11.25
N GLU A 115 -21.80 -48.83 11.38
CA GLU A 115 -22.10 -49.93 12.32
C GLU A 115 -22.40 -49.40 13.74
N LYS A 116 -23.56 -49.78 14.30
CA LYS A 116 -24.04 -49.37 15.64
C LYS A 116 -24.18 -47.84 15.82
N ALA A 117 -24.40 -47.08 14.75
CA ALA A 117 -24.74 -45.65 14.85
C ALA A 117 -26.22 -45.46 15.25
N ASP A 118 -26.49 -44.58 16.21
CA ASP A 118 -27.86 -44.12 16.52
C ASP A 118 -28.33 -43.06 15.52
N VAL A 119 -27.42 -42.15 15.14
CA VAL A 119 -27.70 -41.02 14.26
C VAL A 119 -26.54 -40.80 13.29
N VAL A 120 -26.86 -40.61 12.01
CA VAL A 120 -25.93 -40.21 10.96
C VAL A 120 -26.25 -38.77 10.55
N VAL A 121 -25.26 -37.88 10.61
CA VAL A 121 -25.34 -36.51 10.08
C VAL A 121 -24.60 -36.46 8.74
N SER A 122 -25.37 -36.38 7.66
CA SER A 122 -24.91 -36.30 6.28
C SER A 122 -24.52 -34.85 5.93
N LEU A 123 -23.22 -34.55 5.97
CA LEU A 123 -22.64 -33.25 5.62
C LEU A 123 -22.18 -33.21 4.15
N VAL A 124 -22.88 -33.94 3.28
CA VAL A 124 -22.45 -34.20 1.91
C VAL A 124 -22.70 -32.97 1.02
N GLY A 125 -21.61 -32.32 0.63
CA GLY A 125 -21.63 -31.16 -0.24
C GLY A 125 -20.25 -30.78 -0.77
N ILE A 126 -20.23 -30.24 -1.97
CA ILE A 126 -19.14 -29.46 -2.56
C ILE A 126 -19.72 -28.11 -3.02
N LEU A 127 -18.95 -27.03 -2.93
CA LEU A 127 -19.33 -25.69 -3.40
C LEU A 127 -18.83 -25.40 -4.82
N HIS A 128 -17.74 -26.05 -5.23
CA HIS A 128 -17.10 -25.92 -6.53
C HIS A 128 -16.88 -27.31 -7.14
N GLY A 129 -17.16 -27.48 -8.43
CA GLY A 129 -17.00 -28.74 -9.16
C GLY A 129 -17.65 -28.68 -10.55
N THR A 130 -17.49 -29.75 -11.33
CA THR A 130 -18.23 -29.93 -12.60
C THR A 130 -19.66 -30.42 -12.34
N PRO A 131 -20.61 -30.29 -13.29
CA PRO A 131 -21.96 -30.83 -13.15
C PRO A 131 -22.00 -32.33 -12.78
N GLU A 132 -21.10 -33.13 -13.37
CA GLU A 132 -20.94 -34.54 -12.99
C GLU A 132 -20.49 -34.75 -11.54
N GLN A 133 -19.57 -33.91 -11.03
CA GLN A 133 -19.11 -34.01 -9.65
C GLN A 133 -20.21 -33.62 -8.67
N PHE A 134 -21.02 -32.61 -9.00
CA PHE A 134 -22.22 -32.27 -8.25
C PHE A 134 -23.22 -33.43 -8.21
N GLU A 135 -23.51 -34.08 -9.34
CA GLU A 135 -24.39 -35.26 -9.38
C GLU A 135 -23.84 -36.46 -8.59
N LYS A 136 -22.58 -36.84 -8.85
CA LYS A 136 -21.92 -37.98 -8.21
C LYS A 136 -21.79 -37.82 -6.69
N ILE A 137 -21.60 -36.59 -6.19
CA ILE A 137 -21.37 -36.33 -4.76
C ILE A 137 -22.64 -35.85 -4.05
N GLN A 138 -23.31 -34.78 -4.52
CA GLN A 138 -24.44 -34.20 -3.80
C GLN A 138 -25.73 -35.02 -3.94
N TRP A 139 -26.00 -35.60 -5.13
CA TRP A 139 -27.20 -36.41 -5.34
C TRP A 139 -26.94 -37.89 -4.99
N ARG A 140 -26.08 -38.56 -5.75
CA ARG A 140 -25.83 -40.00 -5.56
C ARG A 140 -25.07 -40.32 -4.26
N GLY A 141 -24.15 -39.45 -3.85
CA GLY A 141 -23.48 -39.58 -2.56
C GLY A 141 -24.43 -39.42 -1.37
N ALA A 142 -25.45 -38.54 -1.45
CA ALA A 142 -26.49 -38.45 -0.42
C ALA A 142 -27.41 -39.67 -0.42
N GLU A 143 -27.79 -40.19 -1.58
CA GLU A 143 -28.53 -41.44 -1.73
C GLU A 143 -27.79 -42.63 -1.08
N ASN A 144 -26.49 -42.76 -1.33
CA ASN A 144 -25.64 -43.80 -0.75
C ASN A 144 -25.58 -43.71 0.78
N VAL A 145 -25.40 -42.49 1.33
CA VAL A 145 -25.40 -42.24 2.78
C VAL A 145 -26.77 -42.59 3.40
N ALA A 146 -27.88 -42.27 2.75
CA ALA A 146 -29.21 -42.63 3.24
C ALA A 146 -29.43 -44.16 3.24
N ARG A 147 -29.04 -44.85 2.17
CA ARG A 147 -29.12 -46.33 2.08
C ARG A 147 -28.29 -46.99 3.18
N ALA A 148 -27.08 -46.51 3.44
CA ALA A 148 -26.22 -47.04 4.49
C ALA A 148 -26.74 -46.72 5.90
N ALA A 149 -27.26 -45.52 6.16
CA ALA A 149 -27.85 -45.15 7.45
C ALA A 149 -29.06 -46.03 7.79
N LYS A 150 -29.95 -46.25 6.80
CA LYS A 150 -31.09 -47.16 6.92
C LYS A 150 -30.66 -48.60 7.20
N GLY A 151 -29.62 -49.08 6.51
CA GLY A 151 -29.05 -50.41 6.75
C GLY A 151 -28.43 -50.60 8.15
N ALA A 152 -28.01 -49.51 8.79
CA ALA A 152 -27.52 -49.51 10.17
C ALA A 152 -28.64 -49.32 11.23
N GLY A 153 -29.87 -49.01 10.82
CA GLY A 153 -30.97 -48.62 11.71
C GLY A 153 -30.82 -47.20 12.30
N ALA A 154 -29.92 -46.37 11.74
CA ALA A 154 -29.57 -45.05 12.25
C ALA A 154 -30.52 -43.97 11.70
N ARG A 155 -30.99 -43.06 12.57
CA ARG A 155 -31.76 -41.87 12.14
C ARG A 155 -30.87 -40.93 11.33
N LEU A 156 -31.42 -40.34 10.28
CA LEU A 156 -30.67 -39.51 9.34
C LEU A 156 -30.99 -38.02 9.49
N VAL A 157 -29.94 -37.20 9.65
CA VAL A 157 -29.97 -35.74 9.46
C VAL A 157 -29.19 -35.41 8.19
N HIS A 158 -29.73 -34.63 7.26
CA HIS A 158 -29.03 -34.24 6.03
C HIS A 158 -28.92 -32.72 5.88
N ILE A 159 -27.71 -32.22 5.61
CA ILE A 159 -27.48 -30.79 5.38
C ILE A 159 -27.52 -30.49 3.88
N SER A 160 -28.54 -29.76 3.46
CA SER A 160 -28.78 -29.27 2.11
C SER A 160 -28.29 -27.81 1.96
N ALA A 161 -29.06 -26.92 1.34
CA ALA A 161 -28.86 -25.47 1.26
C ALA A 161 -30.20 -24.76 0.95
N ILE A 162 -30.35 -23.49 1.35
CA ILE A 162 -31.45 -22.64 0.87
C ILE A 162 -31.32 -22.44 -0.65
N GLY A 163 -32.45 -22.45 -1.38
CA GLY A 163 -32.50 -22.35 -2.84
C GLY A 163 -32.46 -23.70 -3.59
N ALA A 164 -32.56 -24.84 -2.89
CA ALA A 164 -32.59 -26.16 -3.50
C ALA A 164 -33.88 -26.41 -4.31
N ASP A 165 -33.88 -26.09 -5.61
CA ASP A 165 -34.96 -26.41 -6.57
C ASP A 165 -34.49 -27.34 -7.71
N LYS A 166 -35.28 -28.39 -7.96
CA LYS A 166 -35.07 -29.37 -9.06
C LYS A 166 -35.26 -28.76 -10.45
N LYS A 167 -36.00 -27.65 -10.57
CA LYS A 167 -36.18 -26.92 -11.84
C LYS A 167 -35.11 -25.85 -12.08
N SER A 168 -34.22 -25.59 -11.12
CA SER A 168 -33.15 -24.60 -11.30
C SER A 168 -32.21 -24.98 -12.44
N SER A 169 -31.81 -23.95 -13.20
CA SER A 169 -30.77 -24.07 -14.22
C SER A 169 -29.35 -24.10 -13.64
N ILE A 170 -29.20 -23.78 -12.34
CA ILE A 170 -27.92 -23.78 -11.62
C ILE A 170 -27.66 -25.21 -11.12
N PRO A 171 -26.56 -25.89 -11.53
CA PRO A 171 -26.33 -27.30 -11.20
C PRO A 171 -26.36 -27.59 -9.70
N TYR A 172 -25.72 -26.74 -8.88
CA TYR A 172 -25.61 -26.88 -7.42
C TYR A 172 -26.97 -26.97 -6.71
N GLU A 173 -27.89 -26.07 -7.04
CA GLU A 173 -29.25 -26.02 -6.45
C GLU A 173 -30.05 -27.27 -6.84
N ARG A 174 -29.98 -27.62 -8.13
CA ARG A 174 -30.65 -28.78 -8.70
C ARG A 174 -30.18 -30.09 -8.09
N THR A 175 -28.87 -30.28 -7.93
CA THR A 175 -28.32 -31.53 -7.34
C THR A 175 -28.51 -31.61 -5.84
N LYS A 176 -28.61 -30.49 -5.12
CA LYS A 176 -29.10 -30.49 -3.72
C LYS A 176 -30.56 -30.93 -3.64
N ALA A 177 -31.45 -30.38 -4.48
CA ALA A 177 -32.87 -30.72 -4.47
C ALA A 177 -33.16 -32.19 -4.85
N LEU A 178 -32.36 -32.75 -5.78
CA LEU A 178 -32.39 -34.18 -6.13
C LEU A 178 -31.78 -35.05 -5.02
N GLY A 179 -30.77 -34.55 -4.30
CA GLY A 179 -30.23 -35.18 -3.08
C GLY A 179 -31.26 -35.27 -1.95
N GLU A 180 -32.02 -34.21 -1.70
CA GLU A 180 -33.14 -34.21 -0.74
C GLU A 180 -34.20 -35.26 -1.10
N GLU A 181 -34.62 -35.34 -2.36
CA GLU A 181 -35.57 -36.36 -2.83
C GLU A 181 -35.02 -37.78 -2.67
N ALA A 182 -33.76 -38.01 -3.03
CA ALA A 182 -33.11 -39.31 -2.83
C ALA A 182 -33.07 -39.69 -1.34
N VAL A 183 -32.74 -38.74 -0.46
CA VAL A 183 -32.78 -38.92 1.00
C VAL A 183 -34.18 -39.29 1.49
N PHE A 184 -35.21 -38.51 1.16
CA PHE A 184 -36.59 -38.79 1.60
C PHE A 184 -37.18 -40.08 1.01
N SER A 185 -36.82 -40.46 -0.21
CA SER A 185 -37.28 -41.73 -0.82
C SER A 185 -36.70 -42.97 -0.13
N VAL A 186 -35.54 -42.85 0.52
CA VAL A 186 -34.91 -43.94 1.27
C VAL A 186 -35.31 -43.88 2.75
N CYS A 187 -35.22 -42.70 3.39
CA CYS A 187 -35.58 -42.46 4.78
C CYS A 187 -36.63 -41.33 4.87
N PRO A 188 -37.94 -41.66 4.81
CA PRO A 188 -39.02 -40.67 4.90
C PRO A 188 -39.08 -39.91 6.24
N ASP A 189 -38.45 -40.46 7.27
CA ASP A 189 -38.28 -39.95 8.63
C ASP A 189 -37.13 -38.94 8.77
N ALA A 190 -36.26 -38.82 7.76
CA ALA A 190 -35.06 -37.97 7.83
C ALA A 190 -35.38 -36.49 8.07
N THR A 191 -34.54 -35.82 8.85
CA THR A 191 -34.59 -34.36 9.03
C THR A 191 -33.62 -33.69 8.06
N VAL A 192 -34.11 -32.81 7.20
CA VAL A 192 -33.27 -32.01 6.30
C VAL A 192 -33.06 -30.62 6.91
N VAL A 193 -31.83 -30.12 6.92
CA VAL A 193 -31.53 -28.73 7.29
C VAL A 193 -30.97 -28.00 6.08
N ARG A 194 -31.60 -26.89 5.68
CA ARG A 194 -31.18 -25.99 4.60
C ARG A 194 -30.57 -24.73 5.22
N PRO A 195 -29.24 -24.65 5.38
CA PRO A 195 -28.60 -23.42 5.82
C PRO A 195 -28.59 -22.36 4.71
N SER A 196 -28.65 -21.11 5.16
CA SER A 196 -28.20 -19.92 4.43
C SER A 196 -26.67 -19.90 4.30
N VAL A 197 -26.08 -18.80 3.82
CA VAL A 197 -24.63 -18.55 3.89
C VAL A 197 -24.13 -18.69 5.33
N VAL A 198 -23.32 -19.71 5.60
CA VAL A 198 -22.80 -20.01 6.94
C VAL A 198 -21.52 -19.21 7.20
N PHE A 199 -21.45 -18.49 8.32
CA PHE A 199 -20.28 -17.71 8.73
C PHE A 199 -19.72 -18.14 10.09
N GLY A 200 -18.44 -17.86 10.35
CA GLY A 200 -17.75 -18.17 11.61
C GLY A 200 -16.30 -18.60 11.43
N PRO A 201 -15.59 -19.00 12.50
CA PRO A 201 -14.16 -19.30 12.45
C PRO A 201 -13.79 -20.41 11.45
N GLY A 202 -13.26 -20.00 10.29
CA GLY A 202 -12.89 -20.89 9.19
C GLY A 202 -13.89 -20.97 8.03
N ASP A 203 -14.79 -19.99 7.88
CA ASP A 203 -15.60 -19.86 6.66
C ASP A 203 -14.74 -19.49 5.43
N GLU A 204 -15.29 -19.75 4.23
CA GLU A 204 -14.63 -19.38 2.95
C GLU A 204 -15.27 -18.14 2.27
N PHE A 205 -16.44 -17.67 2.71
CA PHE A 205 -17.23 -16.66 2.01
C PHE A 205 -16.80 -15.24 2.39
N PHE A 206 -16.90 -14.89 3.67
CA PHE A 206 -16.43 -13.61 4.20
C PHE A 206 -14.90 -13.54 4.12
N ALA A 207 -14.21 -14.65 4.43
CA ALA A 207 -12.75 -14.77 4.29
C ALA A 207 -12.23 -14.50 2.87
N ARG A 208 -13.02 -14.83 1.82
CA ARG A 208 -12.70 -14.51 0.43
C ARG A 208 -12.80 -13.01 0.15
N PHE A 209 -13.89 -12.34 0.55
CA PHE A 209 -14.01 -10.89 0.36
C PHE A 209 -12.96 -10.12 1.19
N ALA A 210 -12.69 -10.58 2.41
CA ALA A 210 -11.61 -10.09 3.27
C ALA A 210 -10.20 -10.30 2.70
N SER A 211 -10.05 -11.25 1.76
CA SER A 211 -8.82 -11.46 0.98
C SER A 211 -8.77 -10.59 -0.27
N LEU A 212 -9.90 -10.42 -0.97
CA LEU A 212 -10.01 -9.56 -2.16
C LEU A 212 -9.73 -8.09 -1.86
N SER A 213 -10.22 -7.56 -0.73
CA SER A 213 -9.97 -6.16 -0.33
C SER A 213 -8.49 -5.84 -0.03
N ARG A 214 -7.64 -6.87 0.11
CA ARG A 214 -6.17 -6.73 0.23
C ARG A 214 -5.47 -6.49 -1.12
N VAL A 215 -6.12 -6.84 -2.23
CA VAL A 215 -5.50 -6.90 -3.58
C VAL A 215 -6.18 -5.95 -4.56
N LEU A 216 -7.51 -5.84 -4.50
CA LEU A 216 -8.26 -4.94 -5.36
C LEU A 216 -8.24 -3.49 -4.82
N PRO A 217 -8.20 -2.47 -5.71
CA PRO A 217 -8.34 -1.07 -5.31
C PRO A 217 -9.78 -0.68 -4.98
N PHE A 218 -10.78 -1.42 -5.49
CA PHE A 218 -12.22 -1.25 -5.24
C PHE A 218 -12.88 -2.61 -5.01
N MET A 219 -14.06 -2.65 -4.40
CA MET A 219 -14.84 -3.89 -4.24
C MET A 219 -15.98 -3.95 -5.27
N PRO A 220 -16.06 -4.99 -6.13
CA PRO A 220 -17.14 -5.13 -7.10
C PRO A 220 -18.41 -5.73 -6.47
N VAL A 221 -19.54 -5.06 -6.65
CA VAL A 221 -20.88 -5.63 -6.48
C VAL A 221 -21.59 -5.66 -7.84
N PHE A 222 -22.54 -6.57 -8.02
CA PHE A 222 -23.36 -6.59 -9.24
C PHE A 222 -24.69 -5.87 -8.98
N ASP A 223 -25.11 -5.04 -9.94
CA ASP A 223 -26.47 -4.46 -9.98
C ASP A 223 -26.89 -3.75 -8.68
N GLY A 224 -26.06 -2.82 -8.23
CA GLY A 224 -26.22 -2.10 -6.96
C GLY A 224 -25.91 -2.92 -5.70
N GLY A 225 -25.81 -4.25 -5.82
CA GLY A 225 -25.63 -5.18 -4.71
C GLY A 225 -26.91 -5.45 -3.91
N LEU A 226 -28.08 -5.33 -4.54
CA LEU A 226 -29.38 -5.34 -3.87
C LEU A 226 -29.85 -6.72 -3.36
N THR A 227 -29.35 -7.82 -3.94
CA THR A 227 -29.72 -9.21 -3.56
C THR A 227 -29.52 -9.46 -2.07
N ARG A 228 -30.50 -10.08 -1.41
CA ARG A 228 -30.55 -10.26 0.04
C ARG A 228 -30.01 -11.62 0.47
N PHE A 229 -29.38 -11.63 1.64
CA PHE A 229 -28.78 -12.79 2.30
C PHE A 229 -29.14 -12.75 3.78
N GLN A 230 -29.33 -13.92 4.40
CA GLN A 230 -29.63 -14.03 5.84
C GLN A 230 -28.58 -14.90 6.55
N PRO A 231 -27.32 -14.44 6.69
CA PRO A 231 -26.20 -15.30 7.06
C PRO A 231 -26.42 -15.98 8.42
N VAL A 232 -26.13 -17.28 8.51
CA VAL A 232 -26.34 -18.07 9.73
C VAL A 232 -25.02 -18.38 10.42
N TYR A 233 -24.94 -18.18 11.74
CA TYR A 233 -23.72 -18.48 12.48
C TYR A 233 -23.50 -20.01 12.56
N VAL A 234 -22.27 -20.46 12.27
CA VAL A 234 -21.90 -21.88 12.32
C VAL A 234 -22.11 -22.50 13.70
N GLY A 235 -21.98 -21.71 14.77
CA GLY A 235 -22.29 -22.14 16.13
C GLY A 235 -23.77 -22.46 16.33
N ASP A 236 -24.67 -21.63 15.80
CA ASP A 236 -26.12 -21.82 15.92
C ASP A 236 -26.61 -23.02 15.12
N LEU A 237 -26.08 -23.20 13.91
CA LEU A 237 -26.30 -24.40 13.10
C LEU A 237 -25.77 -25.65 13.83
N GLY A 238 -24.63 -25.54 14.52
CA GLY A 238 -24.11 -26.58 15.42
C GLY A 238 -25.04 -26.89 16.60
N ARG A 239 -25.58 -25.86 17.27
CA ARG A 239 -26.55 -26.00 18.36
C ARG A 239 -27.85 -26.65 17.88
N CYS A 240 -28.34 -26.31 16.69
CA CYS A 240 -29.53 -26.94 16.11
C CYS A 240 -29.28 -28.44 15.84
N VAL A 241 -28.14 -28.81 15.27
CA VAL A 241 -27.77 -30.22 15.06
C VAL A 241 -27.57 -30.95 16.40
N GLU A 242 -27.04 -30.29 17.44
CA GLU A 242 -26.97 -30.85 18.79
C GLU A 242 -28.38 -31.13 19.36
N VAL A 243 -29.32 -30.19 19.28
CA VAL A 243 -30.71 -30.36 19.75
C VAL A 243 -31.41 -31.51 19.02
N ILE A 244 -31.41 -31.51 17.68
CA ILE A 244 -32.13 -32.55 16.91
C ILE A 244 -31.49 -33.94 17.00
N THR A 245 -30.23 -34.07 17.45
CA THR A 245 -29.57 -35.38 17.66
C THR A 245 -29.83 -35.98 19.04
N ARG A 246 -30.46 -35.26 19.98
CA ARG A 246 -30.85 -35.77 21.31
C ARG A 246 -31.83 -36.95 21.20
N ARG A 247 -31.87 -37.80 22.24
CA ARG A 247 -32.93 -38.81 22.45
C ARG A 247 -34.14 -38.18 23.19
N ASP A 248 -34.66 -37.09 22.63
CA ASP A 248 -35.83 -36.37 23.14
C ASP A 248 -37.02 -36.61 22.18
N GLU A 249 -38.09 -37.21 22.70
CA GLU A 249 -39.24 -37.65 21.92
C GLU A 249 -40.18 -36.49 21.52
N GLU A 250 -40.14 -35.35 22.21
CA GLU A 250 -40.84 -34.13 21.78
C GLU A 250 -40.12 -33.47 20.61
N VAL A 251 -38.80 -33.28 20.74
CA VAL A 251 -37.95 -32.75 19.65
C VAL A 251 -38.08 -33.65 18.43
N ARG A 252 -38.01 -34.97 18.62
CA ARG A 252 -38.20 -35.98 17.57
C ARG A 252 -39.49 -35.76 16.79
N ARG A 253 -40.64 -35.75 17.49
CA ARG A 253 -41.97 -35.57 16.88
C ARG A 253 -42.13 -34.23 16.17
N LYS A 254 -41.37 -33.19 16.58
CA LYS A 254 -41.35 -31.90 15.88
C LYS A 254 -40.59 -31.96 14.55
N VAL A 255 -39.49 -32.72 14.42
CA VAL A 255 -38.51 -32.58 13.31
C VAL A 255 -38.36 -33.79 12.36
N GLU A 256 -38.88 -34.97 12.68
CA GLU A 256 -38.83 -36.12 11.76
C GLU A 256 -39.66 -35.88 10.48
N GLY A 257 -39.10 -36.27 9.33
CA GLY A 257 -39.71 -36.12 8.01
C GLY A 257 -39.86 -34.68 7.51
N LYS A 258 -39.14 -33.71 8.09
CA LYS A 258 -39.30 -32.27 7.84
C LYS A 258 -38.01 -31.55 7.44
N ILE A 259 -38.20 -30.34 6.92
CA ILE A 259 -37.16 -29.42 6.45
C ILE A 259 -37.04 -28.23 7.44
N ILE A 260 -35.82 -27.91 7.85
CA ILE A 260 -35.51 -26.74 8.71
C ILE A 260 -34.70 -25.76 7.86
N GLU A 261 -35.26 -24.59 7.54
CA GLU A 261 -34.53 -23.53 6.84
C GLU A 261 -33.84 -22.62 7.86
N ALA A 262 -32.51 -22.57 7.81
CA ALA A 262 -31.65 -22.01 8.85
C ALA A 262 -30.93 -20.73 8.37
N GLY A 263 -31.58 -19.59 8.60
CA GLY A 263 -31.00 -18.25 8.50
C GLY A 263 -30.66 -17.66 9.87
N GLY A 264 -29.78 -16.66 9.90
CA GLY A 264 -29.52 -15.85 11.10
C GLY A 264 -30.65 -14.86 11.42
N PRO A 265 -30.49 -14.04 12.48
CA PRO A 265 -31.51 -13.07 12.88
C PRO A 265 -31.63 -11.87 11.93
N ASP A 266 -30.54 -11.53 11.23
CA ASP A 266 -30.43 -10.34 10.38
C ASP A 266 -30.46 -10.69 8.88
N VAL A 267 -31.05 -9.80 8.08
CA VAL A 267 -31.03 -9.86 6.60
C VAL A 267 -30.23 -8.68 6.07
N PHE A 268 -29.22 -8.95 5.25
CA PHE A 268 -28.36 -7.95 4.61
C PHE A 268 -28.46 -8.02 3.10
N THR A 269 -28.34 -6.88 2.43
CA THR A 269 -28.04 -6.85 0.99
C THR A 269 -26.59 -7.29 0.75
N TYR A 270 -26.27 -7.78 -0.45
CA TYR A 270 -24.91 -8.13 -0.85
C TYR A 270 -23.96 -6.93 -0.69
N ARG A 271 -24.44 -5.72 -0.97
CA ARG A 271 -23.71 -4.48 -0.70
C ARG A 271 -23.35 -4.33 0.78
N GLN A 272 -24.32 -4.46 1.70
CA GLN A 272 -24.07 -4.36 3.14
C GLN A 272 -23.11 -5.44 3.65
N ILE A 273 -23.12 -6.64 3.07
CA ILE A 273 -22.11 -7.68 3.37
C ILE A 273 -20.70 -7.23 2.99
N ILE A 274 -20.52 -6.56 1.85
CA ILE A 274 -19.22 -5.98 1.46
C ILE A 274 -18.85 -4.81 2.38
N GLU A 275 -19.80 -3.96 2.76
CA GLU A 275 -19.57 -2.85 3.71
C GLU A 275 -19.09 -3.36 5.08
N LEU A 276 -19.77 -4.37 5.66
CA LEU A 276 -19.33 -5.04 6.89
C LEU A 276 -17.95 -5.69 6.77
N VAL A 277 -17.64 -6.34 5.63
CA VAL A 277 -16.30 -6.91 5.39
C VAL A 277 -15.22 -5.83 5.33
N LEU A 278 -15.51 -4.65 4.77
CA LEU A 278 -14.57 -3.54 4.71
C LEU A 278 -14.36 -2.88 6.09
N GLU A 279 -15.43 -2.72 6.85
CA GLU A 279 -15.44 -2.25 8.24
C GLU A 279 -14.61 -3.17 9.14
N TYR A 280 -14.96 -4.46 9.24
CA TYR A 280 -14.26 -5.44 10.09
C TYR A 280 -12.86 -5.83 9.57
N THR A 281 -12.49 -5.55 8.32
CA THR A 281 -11.09 -5.70 7.86
C THR A 281 -10.29 -4.41 7.87
N HIS A 282 -10.91 -3.32 8.33
CA HIS A 282 -10.35 -1.97 8.47
C HIS A 282 -9.73 -1.46 7.16
N ARG A 283 -10.52 -1.45 6.09
CA ARG A 283 -10.09 -1.00 4.74
C ARG A 283 -11.14 -0.15 4.07
N THR A 284 -10.80 1.10 3.79
CA THR A 284 -11.52 1.93 2.84
C THR A 284 -11.30 1.41 1.41
N ARG A 285 -12.37 0.90 0.80
CA ARG A 285 -12.44 0.54 -0.62
C ARG A 285 -13.75 1.07 -1.21
N PRO A 286 -13.74 1.84 -2.29
CA PRO A 286 -14.98 2.21 -2.96
C PRO A 286 -15.68 0.95 -3.47
N ILE A 287 -17.01 0.90 -3.32
CA ILE A 287 -17.85 -0.20 -3.79
C ILE A 287 -18.45 0.19 -5.13
N ILE A 288 -18.08 -0.54 -6.18
CA ILE A 288 -18.46 -0.22 -7.56
C ILE A 288 -19.51 -1.23 -8.04
N SER A 289 -20.63 -0.70 -8.55
CA SER A 289 -21.67 -1.49 -9.22
C SER A 289 -21.22 -1.88 -10.63
N LEU A 290 -21.24 -3.19 -10.94
CA LEU A 290 -20.93 -3.75 -12.25
C LEU A 290 -22.18 -4.36 -12.90
N PRO A 291 -22.35 -4.21 -14.23
CA PRO A 291 -23.40 -4.91 -14.97
C PRO A 291 -23.25 -6.44 -14.93
N TRP A 292 -24.39 -7.16 -14.93
CA TRP A 292 -24.42 -8.64 -14.99
C TRP A 292 -23.66 -9.25 -16.18
N THR A 293 -23.51 -8.51 -17.28
CA THR A 293 -22.74 -8.92 -18.46
C THR A 293 -21.25 -9.05 -18.14
N VAL A 294 -20.69 -8.11 -17.37
CA VAL A 294 -19.28 -8.16 -16.91
C VAL A 294 -19.06 -9.37 -16.01
N GLY A 295 -19.96 -9.63 -15.06
CA GLY A 295 -19.91 -10.82 -14.21
C GLY A 295 -19.98 -12.12 -15.02
N ARG A 296 -20.90 -12.21 -16.00
CA ARG A 296 -21.03 -13.39 -16.86
C ARG A 296 -19.79 -13.61 -17.75
N LEU A 297 -19.17 -12.55 -18.26
CA LEU A 297 -17.92 -12.64 -19.04
C LEU A 297 -16.75 -13.09 -18.17
N GLN A 298 -16.57 -12.48 -16.99
CA GLN A 298 -15.60 -12.93 -15.99
C GLN A 298 -15.79 -14.42 -15.69
N GLY A 299 -17.02 -14.84 -15.43
CA GLY A 299 -17.32 -16.24 -15.11
C GLY A 299 -17.08 -17.21 -16.26
N ALA A 300 -17.34 -16.80 -17.51
CA ALA A 300 -17.07 -17.61 -18.69
C ALA A 300 -15.56 -17.88 -18.88
N ILE A 301 -14.70 -16.95 -18.49
CA ILE A 301 -13.25 -17.08 -18.55
C ILE A 301 -12.71 -17.85 -17.33
N MET A 302 -13.21 -17.50 -16.13
CA MET A 302 -12.65 -17.99 -14.86
C MET A 302 -13.02 -19.43 -14.51
N GLU A 303 -14.07 -20.02 -15.10
CA GLU A 303 -14.42 -21.43 -14.84
C GLU A 303 -13.48 -22.45 -15.50
N TYR A 304 -12.69 -22.03 -16.50
CA TYR A 304 -11.65 -22.86 -17.13
C TYR A 304 -10.27 -22.73 -16.46
N LEU A 305 -10.13 -21.82 -15.49
CA LEU A 305 -8.88 -21.56 -14.79
C LEU A 305 -8.85 -22.27 -13.42
N PRO A 306 -7.67 -22.66 -12.90
CA PRO A 306 -7.55 -23.22 -11.56
C PRO A 306 -8.16 -22.29 -10.49
N PRO A 307 -8.87 -22.85 -9.48
CA PRO A 307 -9.52 -22.06 -8.44
C PRO A 307 -8.57 -21.08 -7.76
N ASN A 308 -8.90 -19.80 -7.83
CA ASN A 308 -8.15 -18.70 -7.24
C ASN A 308 -9.11 -17.65 -6.64
N ILE A 309 -8.56 -16.62 -5.98
CA ILE A 309 -9.37 -15.60 -5.28
C ILE A 309 -10.38 -14.87 -6.17
N PHE A 310 -10.15 -14.80 -7.49
CA PHE A 310 -11.03 -14.16 -8.48
C PHE A 310 -11.99 -15.13 -9.20
N THR A 311 -11.91 -16.44 -8.96
CA THR A 311 -12.76 -17.46 -9.62
C THR A 311 -14.21 -17.35 -9.14
N LEU A 312 -15.06 -16.68 -9.93
CA LEU A 312 -16.52 -16.78 -9.81
C LEU A 312 -17.00 -17.53 -11.04
N THR A 313 -17.79 -18.60 -10.90
CA THR A 313 -18.32 -19.35 -12.05
C THR A 313 -19.58 -18.69 -12.62
N ARG A 314 -19.95 -18.98 -13.88
CA ARG A 314 -21.22 -18.50 -14.46
C ARG A 314 -22.46 -18.90 -13.63
N GLY A 315 -22.41 -20.08 -13.00
CA GLY A 315 -23.45 -20.53 -12.06
C GLY A 315 -23.56 -19.63 -10.84
N GLN A 316 -22.44 -19.31 -10.19
CA GLN A 316 -22.41 -18.41 -9.02
C GLN A 316 -22.84 -16.98 -9.37
N VAL A 317 -22.48 -16.45 -10.55
CA VAL A 317 -22.98 -15.13 -11.02
C VAL A 317 -24.50 -15.14 -11.17
N ASN A 318 -25.09 -16.23 -11.66
CA ASN A 318 -26.55 -16.35 -11.74
C ASN A 318 -27.18 -16.56 -10.35
N GLN A 319 -26.53 -17.29 -9.44
CA GLN A 319 -27.00 -17.49 -8.07
C GLN A 319 -27.10 -16.16 -7.29
N LEU A 320 -26.17 -15.23 -7.50
CA LEU A 320 -26.21 -13.88 -6.94
C LEU A 320 -27.41 -13.02 -7.40
N LYS A 321 -28.27 -13.51 -8.30
CA LYS A 321 -29.53 -12.85 -8.71
C LYS A 321 -30.74 -13.22 -7.84
N HIS A 322 -30.60 -14.22 -6.97
CA HIS A 322 -31.69 -14.75 -6.16
C HIS A 322 -31.37 -14.59 -4.67
N ASP A 323 -32.37 -14.18 -3.89
CA ASP A 323 -32.20 -13.96 -2.46
C ASP A 323 -31.91 -15.27 -1.71
N ASN A 324 -30.89 -15.27 -0.85
CA ASN A 324 -30.55 -16.39 0.04
C ASN A 324 -31.06 -16.09 1.46
N VAL A 325 -32.38 -16.08 1.59
CA VAL A 325 -33.15 -15.84 2.83
C VAL A 325 -34.09 -17.01 3.09
N VAL A 326 -34.52 -17.19 4.35
CA VAL A 326 -35.51 -18.22 4.72
C VAL A 326 -36.84 -17.94 4.01
N SER A 327 -37.46 -18.98 3.45
CA SER A 327 -38.76 -18.85 2.78
C SER A 327 -39.89 -18.61 3.78
N SER A 328 -40.89 -17.84 3.37
CA SER A 328 -42.11 -17.57 4.17
C SER A 328 -43.18 -18.67 4.03
N ASP A 329 -42.82 -19.85 3.54
CA ASP A 329 -43.77 -20.87 3.08
C ASP A 329 -44.14 -21.86 4.20
N LEU A 330 -45.21 -21.53 4.94
CA LEU A 330 -45.71 -22.23 6.13
C LEU A 330 -46.33 -23.62 5.84
N SER A 331 -45.82 -24.34 4.84
CA SER A 331 -46.25 -25.70 4.52
C SER A 331 -45.89 -26.67 5.67
N PRO A 332 -46.74 -27.67 6.01
CA PRO A 332 -46.58 -28.51 7.21
C PRO A 332 -45.35 -29.45 7.20
N LYS A 333 -44.54 -29.39 6.14
CA LYS A 333 -43.24 -30.06 6.04
C LYS A 333 -42.06 -29.22 6.55
N HIS A 334 -42.26 -27.94 6.86
CA HIS A 334 -41.21 -27.07 7.37
C HIS A 334 -41.28 -26.88 8.90
N VAL A 335 -40.15 -26.53 9.51
CA VAL A 335 -40.05 -26.12 10.92
C VAL A 335 -39.13 -24.90 11.04
N SER A 336 -39.53 -23.94 11.86
CA SER A 336 -38.76 -22.74 12.17
C SER A 336 -37.47 -23.05 12.92
N PHE A 337 -36.33 -22.71 12.32
CA PHE A 337 -35.00 -22.81 12.94
C PHE A 337 -34.90 -21.97 14.22
N LYS A 338 -35.57 -20.81 14.23
CA LYS A 338 -35.61 -19.89 15.38
C LYS A 338 -36.31 -20.54 16.58
N GLU A 339 -37.51 -21.10 16.38
CA GLU A 339 -38.27 -21.77 17.45
C GLU A 339 -37.54 -22.97 18.04
N ILE A 340 -36.87 -23.78 17.21
CA ILE A 340 -36.06 -24.92 17.69
C ILE A 340 -34.92 -24.45 18.61
N LEU A 341 -34.28 -23.32 18.30
CA LEU A 341 -33.19 -22.81 19.12
C LEU A 341 -33.69 -22.08 20.36
N GLU A 342 -34.66 -21.17 20.24
CA GLU A 342 -35.16 -20.38 21.38
C GLU A 342 -35.88 -21.23 22.45
N GLN A 343 -36.44 -22.39 22.09
CA GLN A 343 -37.05 -23.29 23.08
C GLN A 343 -36.01 -24.11 23.88
N TYR A 344 -34.83 -24.40 23.32
CA TYR A 344 -33.86 -25.35 23.88
C TYR A 344 -32.42 -24.80 24.04
N SER A 345 -32.22 -23.49 23.83
CA SER A 345 -30.93 -22.81 23.72
C SER A 345 -31.06 -21.29 23.92
N PRO A 346 -29.96 -20.55 24.25
CA PRO A 346 -29.95 -19.09 24.16
C PRO A 346 -30.25 -18.56 22.73
N PRO A 347 -30.57 -17.27 22.53
CA PRO A 347 -31.02 -16.72 21.25
C PRO A 347 -30.03 -16.86 20.08
N LEU A 348 -30.51 -16.53 18.87
CA LEU A 348 -29.72 -16.51 17.64
C LEU A 348 -28.60 -15.46 17.71
N THR A 349 -27.43 -15.81 17.16
CA THR A 349 -26.22 -14.98 17.20
C THR A 349 -26.16 -14.08 15.96
N SER A 350 -26.38 -12.78 16.14
CA SER A 350 -26.18 -11.78 15.09
C SER A 350 -24.70 -11.67 14.68
N ILE A 351 -24.45 -11.43 13.39
CA ILE A 351 -23.10 -11.16 12.86
C ILE A 351 -22.49 -9.90 13.51
N LEU A 352 -23.33 -8.93 13.88
CA LEU A 352 -22.95 -7.67 14.53
C LEU A 352 -22.50 -7.89 15.97
N TYR A 353 -23.05 -8.90 16.65
CA TYR A 353 -22.79 -9.18 18.07
C TYR A 353 -21.48 -9.94 18.30
N LEU A 354 -21.04 -10.76 17.33
CA LEU A 354 -19.88 -11.64 17.46
C LEU A 354 -18.52 -10.92 17.48
N HIS A 355 -18.48 -9.64 17.09
CA HIS A 355 -17.25 -8.86 16.95
C HIS A 355 -17.32 -7.44 17.53
N MET A 356 -18.36 -7.10 18.30
CA MET A 356 -18.43 -5.81 19.02
C MET A 356 -18.02 -5.95 20.49
N PRO A 357 -16.90 -5.33 20.93
CA PRO A 357 -16.88 -4.75 22.26
C PRO A 357 -17.92 -3.62 22.32
N SER A 358 -18.66 -3.54 23.42
CA SER A 358 -19.91 -2.77 23.54
C SER A 358 -19.79 -1.27 23.20
N ARG A 359 -20.63 -0.80 22.26
CA ARG A 359 -21.07 0.61 22.16
C ARG A 359 -22.59 0.68 22.12
N PRO A 360 -23.22 1.70 22.73
CA PRO A 360 -24.67 1.89 22.68
C PRO A 360 -25.14 2.33 21.28
N SER A 361 -26.42 2.08 20.98
CA SER A 361 -27.00 2.23 19.65
C SER A 361 -27.05 3.66 19.13
N LEU A 362 -26.36 3.96 18.02
CA LEU A 362 -26.75 5.06 17.14
C LEU A 362 -27.82 4.57 16.14
N ARG A 363 -28.88 5.37 15.96
CA ARG A 363 -29.88 5.14 14.91
C ARG A 363 -29.30 5.54 13.55
N TRP A 364 -29.55 4.72 12.54
CA TRP A 364 -29.27 5.08 11.14
C TRP A 364 -30.09 6.31 10.73
N TYR A 365 -29.41 7.41 10.40
CA TYR A 365 -29.97 8.51 9.60
C TYR A 365 -29.22 8.58 8.27
N GLY A 366 -29.95 8.56 7.16
CA GLY A 366 -29.38 8.31 5.85
C GLY A 366 -28.97 9.56 5.08
N SER A 367 -27.75 9.54 4.53
CA SER A 367 -27.36 10.34 3.37
C SER A 367 -26.53 9.48 2.41
N GLN A 368 -27.12 9.08 1.28
CA GLN A 368 -26.50 8.20 0.29
C GLN A 368 -25.82 9.02 -0.82
N PHE A 369 -24.52 8.81 -1.04
CA PHE A 369 -23.92 9.13 -2.34
C PHE A 369 -24.30 8.02 -3.34
N ARG A 370 -25.23 8.33 -4.25
CA ARG A 370 -25.67 7.42 -5.31
C ARG A 370 -24.90 7.69 -6.61
N PHE A 371 -23.82 6.96 -6.84
CA PHE A 371 -23.29 6.78 -8.19
C PHE A 371 -23.99 5.60 -8.86
N ASP A 372 -25.06 5.89 -9.61
CA ASP A 372 -25.84 4.90 -10.35
C ASP A 372 -25.61 5.04 -11.85
N LEU A 373 -24.77 4.16 -12.39
CA LEU A 373 -24.39 4.17 -13.81
C LEU A 373 -25.55 3.82 -14.75
N SER A 374 -26.65 3.24 -14.24
CA SER A 374 -27.83 2.94 -15.05
C SER A 374 -28.65 4.19 -15.37
N LEU A 375 -28.76 5.11 -14.40
CA LEU A 375 -29.57 6.32 -14.52
C LEU A 375 -29.02 7.31 -15.56
N VAL A 376 -27.70 7.30 -15.78
CA VAL A 376 -27.03 8.12 -16.81
C VAL A 376 -27.43 7.68 -18.23
N MET A 377 -27.71 6.38 -18.43
CA MET A 377 -28.19 5.85 -19.71
C MET A 377 -29.70 6.03 -19.93
N SER A 378 -30.52 6.08 -18.87
CA SER A 378 -31.96 6.34 -19.03
C SER A 378 -32.28 7.82 -19.25
N THR A 379 -31.51 8.73 -18.65
CA THR A 379 -31.81 10.18 -18.66
C THR A 379 -31.34 10.89 -19.94
N THR A 380 -30.64 10.19 -20.84
CA THR A 380 -30.19 10.71 -22.14
C THR A 380 -31.13 10.40 -23.31
N LEU A 381 -32.21 9.64 -23.09
CA LEU A 381 -33.28 9.36 -24.06
C LEU A 381 -34.65 9.73 -23.47
N GLY A 382 -34.97 11.03 -23.52
CA GLY A 382 -36.17 11.58 -22.90
C GLY A 382 -37.48 11.13 -23.57
N THR A 383 -38.32 10.40 -22.82
CA THR A 383 -39.72 10.15 -23.18
C THR A 383 -40.66 10.96 -22.29
N ALA A 384 -41.12 12.10 -22.79
CA ALA A 384 -42.24 12.86 -22.22
C ALA A 384 -43.58 12.40 -22.83
N PRO A 385 -44.74 12.59 -22.15
CA PRO A 385 -46.03 12.11 -22.64
C PRO A 385 -46.58 12.90 -23.83
N LYS A 386 -47.56 12.30 -24.52
CA LYS A 386 -48.17 12.80 -25.76
C LYS A 386 -49.05 14.05 -25.54
N GLU A 387 -48.88 15.05 -26.40
CA GLU A 387 -49.96 15.91 -26.90
C GLU A 387 -49.64 16.38 -28.33
N GLN A 388 -50.60 17.02 -29.03
CA GLN A 388 -50.78 16.82 -30.48
C GLN A 388 -50.81 18.12 -31.31
N ILE A 389 -49.81 18.32 -32.19
CA ILE A 389 -49.79 19.31 -33.31
C ILE A 389 -49.02 18.68 -34.51
N ASP A 390 -49.43 19.00 -35.75
CA ASP A 390 -49.00 18.34 -37.01
C ASP A 390 -48.03 19.17 -37.90
N LEU A 391 -47.41 18.48 -38.89
CA LEU A 391 -46.61 18.94 -40.05
C LEU A 391 -45.16 19.43 -39.79
N PRO A 392 -44.24 19.35 -40.79
CA PRO A 392 -43.97 18.25 -41.74
C PRO A 392 -42.45 17.84 -41.73
N PRO A 393 -42.03 16.73 -42.39
CA PRO A 393 -40.70 16.14 -42.16
C PRO A 393 -39.57 16.66 -43.07
N CYS A 394 -38.35 16.84 -42.53
CA CYS A 394 -37.13 16.98 -43.33
C CYS A 394 -35.83 16.63 -42.56
N ALA A 395 -34.98 15.78 -43.17
CA ALA A 395 -33.54 15.51 -42.94
C ALA A 395 -32.97 15.24 -41.51
N PRO A 396 -32.14 14.19 -41.32
CA PRO A 396 -31.35 14.00 -40.10
C PRO A 396 -29.91 14.55 -40.20
N ASN A 397 -29.38 15.06 -39.08
CA ASN A 397 -27.96 15.13 -38.75
C ASN A 397 -27.82 15.07 -37.22
N LEU A 398 -26.81 14.35 -36.71
CA LEU A 398 -26.45 14.35 -35.28
C LEU A 398 -24.96 14.72 -35.16
N ASP A 399 -24.67 15.88 -34.59
CA ASP A 399 -23.32 16.46 -34.57
C ASP A 399 -22.36 15.77 -33.59
N SER A 400 -21.07 15.82 -33.93
CA SER A 400 -19.96 15.29 -33.12
C SER A 400 -19.75 16.03 -31.78
N ALA A 401 -20.34 17.22 -31.62
CA ALA A 401 -20.22 18.08 -30.44
C ALA A 401 -20.58 17.38 -29.11
N ASN A 402 -21.65 16.58 -29.08
CA ASN A 402 -22.16 15.98 -27.83
C ASN A 402 -21.21 14.95 -27.20
N VAL A 403 -20.34 14.29 -27.99
CA VAL A 403 -19.34 13.36 -27.48
C VAL A 403 -18.15 14.11 -26.89
N ALA A 404 -17.74 15.21 -27.54
CA ALA A 404 -16.75 16.13 -26.99
C ALA A 404 -17.26 16.75 -25.67
N GLU A 405 -18.53 17.18 -25.61
CA GLU A 405 -19.11 17.74 -24.39
C GLU A 405 -19.24 16.69 -23.27
N PHE A 406 -19.61 15.44 -23.58
CA PHE A 406 -19.64 14.36 -22.58
C PHE A 406 -18.26 14.07 -21.98
N LEU A 407 -17.22 14.01 -22.82
CA LEU A 407 -15.84 13.79 -22.37
C LEU A 407 -15.26 15.02 -21.66
N PHE A 408 -15.62 16.23 -22.10
CA PHE A 408 -15.28 17.47 -21.42
C PHE A 408 -15.93 17.51 -20.04
N ARG A 409 -17.23 17.23 -19.91
CA ARG A 409 -17.92 17.08 -18.62
C ARG A 409 -17.30 16.00 -17.73
N LEU A 410 -16.82 14.88 -18.28
CA LEU A 410 -16.16 13.83 -17.50
C LEU A 410 -14.79 14.28 -16.95
N ALA A 411 -13.96 14.94 -17.75
CA ALA A 411 -12.70 15.53 -17.30
C ALA A 411 -12.90 16.74 -16.38
N TYR A 412 -13.93 17.55 -16.64
CA TYR A 412 -14.30 18.72 -15.86
C TYR A 412 -14.86 18.33 -14.49
N VAL A 413 -15.66 17.27 -14.35
CA VAL A 413 -16.03 16.76 -13.02
C VAL A 413 -14.80 16.33 -12.20
N VAL A 414 -13.79 15.73 -12.84
CA VAL A 414 -12.55 15.29 -12.16
C VAL A 414 -11.60 16.45 -11.81
N ILE A 415 -11.67 17.59 -12.51
CA ILE A 415 -10.75 18.74 -12.32
C ILE A 415 -11.41 19.91 -11.59
N TYR A 416 -12.72 20.10 -11.77
CA TYR A 416 -13.44 21.32 -11.38
C TYR A 416 -14.13 21.21 -10.02
N GLU A 417 -14.53 20.02 -9.54
CA GLU A 417 -14.91 19.86 -8.12
C GLU A 417 -13.74 20.19 -7.18
N GLN A 418 -12.52 19.80 -7.57
CA GLN A 418 -11.28 20.09 -6.83
C GLN A 418 -10.87 21.57 -6.85
N PHE A 419 -11.49 22.41 -7.69
CA PHE A 419 -11.13 23.82 -7.90
C PHE A 419 -12.25 24.81 -7.52
N LEU A 420 -13.52 24.38 -7.57
CA LEU A 420 -14.66 25.19 -7.11
C LEU A 420 -14.76 25.29 -5.59
N GLN A 421 -14.27 24.29 -4.84
CA GLN A 421 -14.32 24.32 -3.37
C GLN A 421 -13.58 25.53 -2.78
N ASP A 422 -12.45 25.95 -3.39
CA ASP A 422 -11.67 27.11 -2.93
C ASP A 422 -12.18 28.46 -3.47
N LEU A 423 -12.85 28.47 -4.63
CA LEU A 423 -13.20 29.72 -5.34
C LEU A 423 -14.64 30.21 -5.16
N CYS A 424 -15.58 29.36 -4.73
CA CYS A 424 -16.98 29.78 -4.56
C CYS A 424 -17.28 30.53 -3.25
N MET A 425 -16.34 30.57 -2.29
CA MET A 425 -16.56 31.07 -0.92
C MET A 425 -16.15 32.55 -0.67
N GLN A 426 -16.07 33.40 -1.70
CA GLN A 426 -15.61 34.80 -1.54
C GLN A 426 -16.50 35.93 -2.11
N ARG A 427 -17.66 35.66 -2.75
CA ARG A 427 -18.42 36.78 -3.36
C ARG A 427 -19.94 36.60 -3.56
N THR A 428 -20.72 36.69 -2.46
CA THR A 428 -22.06 37.34 -2.47
C THR A 428 -22.61 37.56 -1.05
N GLN A 429 -22.41 38.74 -0.47
CA GLN A 429 -23.39 39.40 0.41
C GLN A 429 -22.99 40.86 0.69
N HIS A 430 -23.69 41.79 0.06
CA HIS A 430 -23.70 43.21 0.42
C HIS A 430 -25.00 43.83 -0.12
N LEU A 431 -25.90 44.27 0.76
CA LEU A 431 -26.91 45.33 0.56
C LEU A 431 -27.78 45.46 1.82
N TRP A 432 -27.46 46.46 2.67
CA TRP A 432 -28.33 47.32 3.51
C TRP A 432 -29.51 46.74 4.36
N PRO A 433 -29.87 47.40 5.49
CA PRO A 433 -29.09 47.61 6.72
C PRO A 433 -29.83 47.08 7.98
N GLU A 434 -29.24 47.21 9.18
CA GLU A 434 -29.92 47.90 10.29
C GLU A 434 -28.92 48.38 11.38
N GLN A 435 -29.38 49.30 12.22
CA GLN A 435 -28.70 49.87 13.40
C GLN A 435 -29.68 49.76 14.60
N PRO A 436 -29.27 49.96 15.89
CA PRO A 436 -28.17 50.81 16.34
C PRO A 436 -27.32 50.33 17.56
N SER A 437 -26.35 51.20 17.90
CA SER A 437 -25.98 51.65 19.26
C SER A 437 -24.69 51.15 19.93
N GLY A 438 -23.98 52.10 20.56
CA GLY A 438 -23.16 51.86 21.76
C GLY A 438 -21.63 51.99 21.63
N GLY A 439 -21.08 53.07 22.20
CA GLY A 439 -19.70 53.09 22.74
C GLY A 439 -18.56 53.43 21.76
N GLY A 440 -17.93 54.60 21.93
CA GLY A 440 -16.74 54.99 21.15
C GLY A 440 -15.64 55.65 21.98
N ARG A 441 -14.44 55.72 21.38
CA ARG A 441 -13.28 56.60 21.63
C ARG A 441 -12.26 56.29 20.49
N ASN A 442 -11.79 57.27 19.72
CA ASN A 442 -10.63 58.14 19.98
C ASN A 442 -9.36 57.33 20.33
N PHE A 443 -8.20 57.49 19.67
CA PHE A 443 -7.61 58.75 19.18
C PHE A 443 -6.92 58.66 17.78
N SER A 444 -6.25 59.75 17.39
CA SER A 444 -5.84 60.09 16.01
C SER A 444 -4.37 60.50 15.86
N HIS A 445 -3.83 60.29 14.65
CA HIS A 445 -2.67 61.00 14.04
C HIS A 445 -1.26 60.80 14.64
N GLY A 446 -0.25 60.97 13.78
CA GLY A 446 1.18 60.86 14.13
C GLY A 446 2.09 60.65 12.91
N SER A 447 2.26 61.69 12.08
CA SER A 447 3.09 61.66 10.85
C SER A 447 4.30 62.61 10.94
N VAL A 448 5.11 62.69 9.87
CA VAL A 448 6.01 63.81 9.45
C VAL A 448 7.52 63.77 9.82
N THR A 449 8.36 63.72 8.74
CA THR A 449 9.79 64.13 8.57
C THR A 449 10.91 63.42 9.38
N VAL A 450 12.13 63.11 8.89
CA VAL A 450 13.10 63.64 7.87
C VAL A 450 14.23 64.51 8.46
N GLY A 451 15.48 64.11 8.15
CA GLY A 451 16.74 64.87 8.30
C GLY A 451 17.78 64.18 9.22
N SER A 452 19.10 64.44 9.17
CA SER A 452 20.05 64.87 8.12
C SER A 452 21.39 65.26 8.79
N GLY A 453 22.55 64.89 8.24
CA GLY A 453 23.89 65.22 8.78
C GLY A 453 24.72 63.95 9.10
N LEU A 454 25.89 63.63 8.51
CA LEU A 454 26.86 64.34 7.65
C LEU A 454 27.96 65.14 8.40
N SER A 455 29.05 64.45 8.77
CA SER A 455 30.38 64.94 9.19
C SER A 455 31.30 63.74 9.48
N ASP A 456 32.64 63.75 9.30
CA ASP A 456 33.54 64.67 8.58
C ASP A 456 34.95 64.02 8.39
N LYS A 457 35.83 64.64 7.58
CA LYS A 457 37.33 64.57 7.60
C LYS A 457 38.12 63.27 7.31
N ASN A 458 38.74 63.29 6.12
CA ASN A 458 40.20 63.32 5.85
C ASN A 458 41.17 62.12 6.11
N SER A 459 42.25 62.18 5.30
CA SER A 459 43.63 61.69 5.49
C SER A 459 43.99 60.23 5.14
N GLU A 460 44.69 60.11 4.01
CA GLU A 460 45.86 59.25 3.77
C GLU A 460 46.84 59.21 4.98
N PRO A 461 47.68 58.14 5.15
CA PRO A 461 48.73 57.85 4.17
C PRO A 461 49.12 56.37 3.94
N GLN A 462 50.14 56.21 3.09
CA GLN A 462 50.68 54.98 2.53
C GLN A 462 51.77 54.32 3.42
N LYS A 463 52.12 53.07 3.05
CA LYS A 463 53.46 52.43 3.11
C LYS A 463 54.04 51.99 4.47
N ALA A 464 54.14 50.65 4.56
CA ALA A 464 55.37 49.86 4.73
C ALA A 464 56.22 49.96 6.01
N ILE A 465 56.78 48.80 6.42
CA ILE A 465 58.23 48.55 6.60
C ILE A 465 58.45 47.07 7.04
N ASN A 466 59.31 46.34 6.31
CA ASN A 466 60.38 45.39 6.72
C ASN A 466 60.19 44.39 7.91
N SER A 467 60.85 43.22 7.99
CA SER A 467 61.78 42.50 7.09
C SER A 467 62.08 41.07 7.59
N HIS A 468 62.89 40.33 6.82
CA HIS A 468 63.56 39.04 7.11
C HIS A 468 62.69 37.76 6.93
N GLY A 469 63.24 36.65 6.42
CA GLY A 469 64.56 36.49 5.78
C GLY A 469 65.01 35.04 5.60
N HIS A 470 65.88 34.83 4.60
CA HIS A 470 66.71 33.64 4.33
C HIS A 470 66.04 32.31 3.90
N ASP A 471 66.49 31.84 2.72
CA ASP A 471 67.07 30.53 2.36
C ASP A 471 66.36 29.22 2.82
N ALA A 472 66.00 28.24 1.98
CA ALA A 472 66.64 27.56 0.83
C ALA A 472 67.56 26.36 1.19
N VAL A 473 67.86 25.53 0.17
CA VAL A 473 68.88 24.42 0.13
C VAL A 473 68.42 22.97 0.49
N GLU A 474 68.05 22.23 -0.58
CA GLU A 474 68.55 20.91 -1.05
C GLU A 474 68.43 19.53 -0.32
N PHE A 475 68.47 18.50 -1.20
CA PHE A 475 69.05 17.13 -1.09
C PHE A 475 68.42 16.00 -0.24
N GLY A 476 68.51 14.75 -0.76
CA GLY A 476 68.47 13.52 0.05
C GLY A 476 67.98 12.23 -0.63
N ASN A 477 68.83 11.51 -1.39
CA ASN A 477 68.57 10.12 -1.82
C ASN A 477 68.77 9.10 -0.67
N GLY A 478 68.22 7.87 -0.79
CA GLY A 478 69.00 6.68 -0.40
C GLY A 478 68.33 5.54 0.40
N LEU A 479 67.89 4.50 -0.32
CA LEU A 479 68.16 3.07 -0.08
C LEU A 479 68.53 2.52 1.34
N SER A 480 67.65 1.61 1.83
CA SER A 480 67.95 0.16 2.07
C SER A 480 68.36 -0.43 3.45
N THR A 481 67.79 -1.63 3.68
CA THR A 481 68.31 -2.86 4.37
C THR A 481 68.41 -3.04 5.90
N LEU A 482 67.84 -4.18 6.34
CA LEU A 482 68.20 -5.05 7.50
C LEU A 482 67.94 -4.44 8.91
N ARG A 483 67.73 -5.20 10.00
CA ARG A 483 68.20 -6.57 10.33
C ARG A 483 67.35 -7.29 11.41
N ASN A 484 66.89 -8.48 11.05
CA ASN A 484 66.63 -9.71 11.84
C ASN A 484 67.09 -9.85 13.31
N ALA A 485 66.18 -10.43 14.12
CA ALA A 485 66.42 -11.61 14.98
C ALA A 485 65.14 -12.49 14.92
N HIS A 486 65.13 -13.75 14.44
CA HIS A 486 65.69 -15.02 14.97
C HIS A 486 65.16 -15.45 16.35
N LEU A 487 64.91 -16.74 16.67
CA LEU A 487 64.52 -17.98 15.91
C LEU A 487 64.40 -19.10 16.97
N PHE A 488 63.44 -20.05 16.89
CA PHE A 488 63.71 -21.50 17.12
C PHE A 488 62.52 -22.43 16.83
N ILE A 489 62.76 -23.43 15.95
CA ILE A 489 62.34 -24.85 16.02
C ILE A 489 60.83 -25.26 16.14
N ARG A 490 60.33 -26.34 15.50
CA ARG A 490 60.67 -27.16 14.29
C ARG A 490 59.62 -28.28 14.13
N ASN A 491 59.37 -28.79 12.91
CA ASN A 491 58.94 -30.20 12.56
C ASN A 491 57.73 -30.84 13.30
N SER A 492 56.75 -31.54 12.71
CA SER A 492 56.83 -32.61 11.70
C SER A 492 55.46 -33.32 11.52
N VAL A 493 55.16 -33.83 10.32
CA VAL A 493 54.37 -35.07 10.00
C VAL A 493 52.88 -35.14 10.45
N GLY A 494 51.93 -35.63 9.63
CA GLY A 494 52.01 -36.12 8.25
C GLY A 494 50.70 -36.74 7.72
N HIS A 495 50.74 -37.32 6.51
CA HIS A 495 49.60 -37.97 5.85
C HIS A 495 49.24 -39.35 6.46
N VAL A 496 47.94 -39.69 6.41
CA VAL A 496 47.42 -41.07 6.27
C VAL A 496 46.29 -41.04 5.22
N ASP A 497 46.08 -42.14 4.48
CA ASP A 497 45.18 -42.23 3.32
C ASP A 497 44.27 -43.49 3.39
N ARG A 498 43.16 -43.46 2.64
CA ARG A 498 42.33 -44.59 2.13
C ARG A 498 41.56 -45.57 3.07
N ARG A 499 40.24 -45.58 2.79
CA ARG A 499 39.33 -46.73 2.51
C ARG A 499 38.58 -47.47 3.66
N LYS A 500 37.27 -47.62 3.39
CA LYS A 500 36.33 -48.72 3.76
C LYS A 500 36.16 -49.10 5.25
N HIS A 501 34.96 -48.90 5.80
CA HIS A 501 33.90 -49.94 5.75
C HIS A 501 32.51 -49.35 6.09
N SER A 502 31.52 -50.22 6.38
CA SER A 502 30.07 -49.95 6.35
C SER A 502 29.35 -50.24 7.68
N HIS A 503 28.08 -49.76 7.76
CA HIS A 503 27.01 -50.09 8.73
C HIS A 503 26.71 -49.12 9.88
N LEU A 504 25.50 -49.33 10.43
CA LEU A 504 24.66 -48.42 11.20
C LEU A 504 25.15 -48.25 12.65
N HIS A 505 25.12 -47.03 13.21
CA HIS A 505 24.03 -46.58 14.09
C HIS A 505 24.22 -45.11 14.51
N THR A 506 23.23 -44.54 15.22
CA THR A 506 23.10 -43.13 15.62
C THR A 506 23.87 -42.77 16.90
N PRO A 507 24.50 -41.58 16.94
CA PRO A 507 24.84 -40.91 18.19
C PRO A 507 24.36 -39.45 18.20
N PHE A 508 23.11 -39.18 18.60
CA PHE A 508 22.61 -37.80 18.77
C PHE A 508 22.61 -37.33 20.24
N ASP A 509 22.46 -38.25 21.19
CA ASP A 509 22.31 -37.93 22.61
C ASP A 509 23.64 -37.61 23.34
N LEU A 510 24.78 -38.02 22.78
CA LEU A 510 26.11 -37.78 23.38
C LEU A 510 26.62 -36.34 23.21
N TYR A 511 26.11 -35.57 22.25
CA TYR A 511 26.56 -34.20 22.01
C TYR A 511 25.89 -33.17 22.92
N PHE A 512 24.66 -33.43 23.37
CA PHE A 512 23.86 -32.46 24.14
C PHE A 512 24.31 -32.37 25.61
N MET A 513 24.68 -33.49 26.22
CA MET A 513 25.17 -33.52 27.61
C MET A 513 26.56 -32.88 27.78
N SER A 514 27.45 -33.00 26.78
CA SER A 514 28.75 -32.34 26.80
C SER A 514 28.63 -30.81 26.89
N ILE A 515 27.72 -30.22 26.12
CA ILE A 515 27.52 -28.76 26.09
C ILE A 515 26.92 -28.28 27.43
N LEU A 516 25.95 -29.01 28.00
CA LEU A 516 25.34 -28.63 29.28
C LEU A 516 26.32 -28.65 30.46
N GLN A 517 27.27 -29.61 30.51
CA GLN A 517 28.32 -29.59 31.53
C GLN A 517 29.35 -28.47 31.31
N SER A 518 29.71 -28.13 30.08
CA SER A 518 30.62 -27.00 29.80
C SER A 518 30.00 -25.63 30.10
N VAL A 519 28.68 -25.46 29.97
CA VAL A 519 28.00 -24.20 30.29
C VAL A 519 27.91 -23.96 31.80
N HIS A 520 27.82 -25.01 32.62
CA HIS A 520 27.64 -24.86 34.07
C HIS A 520 28.94 -24.59 34.85
N SER A 521 30.12 -24.87 34.29
CA SER A 521 31.41 -24.67 34.98
C SER A 521 32.03 -23.27 34.79
N ILE A 522 31.48 -22.43 33.92
CA ILE A 522 32.04 -21.10 33.60
C ILE A 522 31.51 -20.02 34.57
N ASN A 523 30.32 -20.21 35.14
CA ASN A 523 29.51 -19.12 35.69
C ASN A 523 29.84 -18.67 37.13
N HIS A 524 31.05 -18.96 37.65
CA HIS A 524 31.40 -18.72 39.06
C HIS A 524 32.80 -18.14 39.36
N ASN A 525 33.62 -17.81 38.36
CA ASN A 525 34.99 -17.30 38.58
C ASN A 525 35.38 -16.14 37.63
N THR A 526 34.43 -15.29 37.22
CA THR A 526 34.71 -14.14 36.32
C THR A 526 33.90 -12.88 36.66
N THR A 527 33.41 -12.78 37.90
CA THR A 527 32.53 -11.69 38.38
C THR A 527 33.28 -10.43 38.85
N SER A 528 34.55 -10.26 38.47
CA SER A 528 35.45 -9.22 39.01
C SER A 528 36.43 -8.65 37.98
N ALA A 529 36.18 -8.85 36.67
CA ALA A 529 37.04 -8.36 35.58
C ALA A 529 36.27 -7.81 34.36
N VAL A 530 34.95 -7.65 34.44
CA VAL A 530 34.08 -7.27 33.30
C VAL A 530 33.78 -5.76 33.29
N GLU A 531 33.86 -5.08 34.44
CA GLU A 531 33.61 -3.64 34.57
C GLU A 531 34.82 -2.80 34.11
N SER A 532 35.08 -2.75 32.80
CA SER A 532 36.00 -1.79 32.19
C SER A 532 35.36 -1.13 30.96
N PRO A 533 35.10 0.20 30.97
CA PRO A 533 34.48 0.90 29.84
C PRO A 533 35.25 0.74 28.53
N ASP A 534 36.58 0.60 28.61
CA ASP A 534 37.47 0.36 27.48
C ASP A 534 37.15 -0.92 26.70
N PHE A 535 36.58 -1.96 27.33
CA PHE A 535 36.26 -3.20 26.63
C PHE A 535 35.00 -3.06 25.79
N GLU A 536 33.92 -2.49 26.33
CA GLU A 536 32.73 -2.17 25.54
C GLU A 536 33.02 -1.12 24.46
N ALA A 537 33.84 -0.10 24.78
CA ALA A 537 34.28 0.89 23.81
C ALA A 537 35.08 0.26 22.65
N LYS A 538 35.98 -0.69 22.93
CA LYS A 538 36.71 -1.44 21.89
C LYS A 538 35.82 -2.38 21.10
N LEU A 539 34.86 -3.06 21.74
CA LEU A 539 33.91 -3.93 21.05
C LEU A 539 32.98 -3.11 20.13
N ALA A 540 32.56 -1.92 20.56
CA ALA A 540 31.82 -0.95 19.75
C ALA A 540 32.69 -0.38 18.61
N GLU A 541 33.97 -0.08 18.86
CA GLU A 541 34.92 0.31 17.82
C GLU A 541 35.13 -0.80 16.77
N GLU A 542 35.28 -2.07 17.17
CA GLU A 542 35.43 -3.17 16.22
C GLU A 542 34.13 -3.42 15.45
N GLN A 543 32.96 -3.37 16.10
CA GLN A 543 31.67 -3.46 15.40
C GLN A 543 31.45 -2.28 14.43
N ALA A 544 31.94 -1.08 14.77
CA ALA A 544 31.95 0.08 13.87
C ALA A 544 32.97 -0.08 12.71
N LYS A 545 34.15 -0.65 12.96
CA LYS A 545 35.18 -0.94 11.94
C LYS A 545 34.75 -2.07 10.99
N ILE A 546 33.92 -3.01 11.46
CA ILE A 546 33.29 -4.07 10.64
C ILE A 546 32.13 -3.53 9.78
N ALA A 547 31.58 -2.35 10.09
CA ALA A 547 30.59 -1.66 9.27
C ALA A 547 31.22 -0.99 8.03
N VAL A 548 31.91 -1.78 7.20
CA VAL A 548 32.37 -1.36 5.88
C VAL A 548 31.16 -0.98 5.03
N ASP A 549 31.12 0.27 4.57
CA ASP A 549 30.00 0.83 3.82
C ASP A 549 29.66 -0.03 2.61
N LYS A 550 28.44 -0.58 2.59
CA LYS A 550 28.02 -1.49 1.50
C LYS A 550 27.77 -0.67 0.24
N PRO A 551 28.39 -1.02 -0.91
CA PRO A 551 28.19 -0.29 -2.15
C PRO A 551 26.71 -0.32 -2.54
N TYR A 552 26.18 0.83 -2.94
CA TYR A 552 24.76 1.00 -3.26
C TYR A 552 24.23 -0.01 -4.30
N SER A 553 25.10 -0.47 -5.20
CA SER A 553 24.82 -1.50 -6.20
C SER A 553 26.08 -2.31 -6.46
N VAL A 554 25.97 -3.65 -6.52
CA VAL A 554 27.07 -4.56 -6.88
C VAL A 554 27.37 -4.56 -8.40
N PHE A 555 26.46 -4.03 -9.24
CA PHE A 555 26.67 -3.95 -10.69
C PHE A 555 27.81 -2.98 -11.05
N THR A 556 28.72 -3.43 -11.93
CA THR A 556 29.78 -2.58 -12.48
C THR A 556 29.21 -1.46 -13.37
N PRO A 557 29.94 -0.35 -13.62
CA PRO A 557 29.44 0.72 -14.47
C PRO A 557 29.03 0.26 -15.87
N LYS A 558 29.75 -0.70 -16.47
CA LYS A 558 29.41 -1.27 -17.78
C LYS A 558 28.08 -2.05 -17.76
N GLU A 559 27.81 -2.78 -16.67
CA GLU A 559 26.55 -3.49 -16.47
C GLU A 559 25.38 -2.52 -16.22
N LYS A 560 25.58 -1.46 -15.40
CA LYS A 560 24.57 -0.40 -15.22
C LYS A 560 24.20 0.23 -16.56
N TRP A 561 25.18 0.61 -17.38
CA TRP A 561 24.92 1.16 -18.71
C TRP A 561 24.19 0.18 -19.63
N PHE A 562 24.55 -1.11 -19.63
CA PHE A 562 23.82 -2.14 -20.40
C PHE A 562 22.35 -2.24 -19.97
N ILE A 563 22.07 -2.29 -18.66
CA ILE A 563 20.71 -2.32 -18.11
C ILE A 563 19.92 -1.08 -18.56
N VAL A 564 20.51 0.11 -18.45
CA VAL A 564 19.84 1.38 -18.83
C VAL A 564 19.61 1.47 -20.33
N ILE A 565 20.52 0.99 -21.18
CA ILE A 565 20.33 0.95 -22.64
C ILE A 565 19.17 0.02 -23.01
N VAL A 566 19.10 -1.19 -22.45
CA VAL A 566 18.00 -2.13 -22.73
C VAL A 566 16.66 -1.59 -22.21
N ALA A 567 16.64 -0.94 -21.04
CA ALA A 567 15.45 -0.27 -20.53
C ALA A 567 15.02 0.93 -21.41
N SER A 568 15.98 1.71 -21.91
CA SER A 568 15.77 2.85 -22.83
C SER A 568 15.13 2.38 -24.14
N LEU A 569 15.63 1.29 -24.73
CA LEU A 569 15.05 0.68 -25.94
C LEU A 569 13.60 0.20 -25.74
N ALA A 570 13.24 -0.30 -24.55
CA ALA A 570 11.84 -0.59 -24.22
C ALA A 570 10.99 0.69 -24.03
N ALA A 571 11.59 1.74 -23.49
CA ALA A 571 10.93 3.03 -23.25
C ALA A 571 10.66 3.81 -24.56
N THR A 572 11.46 3.61 -25.62
CA THR A 572 11.21 4.12 -26.98
C THR A 572 9.81 3.76 -27.51
N PHE A 573 9.31 2.55 -27.20
CA PHE A 573 8.04 2.07 -27.73
C PHE A 573 6.83 2.89 -27.27
N SER A 574 6.86 3.49 -26.07
CA SER A 574 5.74 4.28 -25.51
C SER A 574 5.30 5.42 -26.45
N PRO A 575 6.18 6.37 -26.82
CA PRO A 575 5.82 7.43 -27.76
C PRO A 575 5.97 7.04 -29.24
N LEU A 576 6.80 6.05 -29.60
CA LEU A 576 6.90 5.57 -30.99
C LEU A 576 5.55 5.04 -31.49
N THR A 577 4.89 4.18 -30.69
CA THR A 577 3.58 3.58 -31.02
C THR A 577 2.42 4.59 -31.04
N ALA A 578 2.61 5.77 -30.43
CA ALA A 578 1.70 6.91 -30.57
C ALA A 578 1.91 7.63 -31.91
N ASN A 579 3.14 8.09 -32.19
CA ASN A 579 3.45 9.03 -33.27
C ASN A 579 3.54 8.39 -34.66
N ILE A 580 3.93 7.10 -34.75
CA ILE A 580 3.97 6.35 -36.02
C ILE A 580 2.60 6.18 -36.70
N TYR A 581 1.52 6.42 -35.94
CA TYR A 581 0.14 6.36 -36.44
C TYR A 581 -0.28 7.62 -37.22
N LEU A 582 0.26 8.79 -36.87
CA LEU A 582 -0.24 10.09 -37.33
C LEU A 582 -0.30 10.23 -38.87
N PRO A 583 0.73 9.84 -39.65
CA PRO A 583 0.67 9.96 -41.13
C PRO A 583 -0.34 9.01 -41.79
N ALA A 584 -0.73 7.93 -41.10
CA ALA A 584 -1.64 6.93 -41.65
C ALA A 584 -3.12 7.30 -41.46
N ILE A 585 -3.43 8.32 -40.65
CA ILE A 585 -4.81 8.70 -40.28
C ILE A 585 -5.74 8.90 -41.51
N PRO A 586 -5.36 9.62 -42.59
CA PRO A 586 -6.23 9.78 -43.77
C PRO A 586 -6.48 8.47 -44.53
N VAL A 587 -5.49 7.57 -44.57
CA VAL A 587 -5.60 6.26 -45.22
C VAL A 587 -6.46 5.30 -44.39
N ILE A 588 -6.38 5.39 -43.06
CA ILE A 588 -7.22 4.61 -42.14
C ILE A 588 -8.67 5.12 -42.20
N ALA A 589 -8.90 6.44 -42.19
CA ALA A 589 -10.23 7.04 -42.32
C ALA A 589 -10.96 6.56 -43.59
N SER A 590 -10.29 6.63 -44.75
CA SER A 590 -10.88 6.20 -46.03
C SER A 590 -11.16 4.69 -46.10
N GLN A 591 -10.35 3.84 -45.45
CA GLN A 591 -10.57 2.38 -45.44
C GLN A 591 -11.56 1.88 -44.38
N PHE A 592 -11.74 2.59 -43.26
CA PHE A 592 -12.80 2.32 -42.28
C PHE A 592 -14.14 2.98 -42.64
N HIS A 593 -14.17 3.81 -43.70
CA HIS A 593 -15.32 4.63 -44.10
C HIS A 593 -15.83 5.57 -42.98
N GLU A 594 -14.90 6.10 -42.18
CA GLU A 594 -15.18 6.93 -41.01
C GLU A 594 -14.49 8.30 -41.11
N SER A 595 -15.02 9.31 -40.41
CA SER A 595 -14.46 10.67 -40.44
C SER A 595 -13.08 10.76 -39.79
N ILE A 596 -12.28 11.73 -40.25
CA ILE A 596 -10.95 12.01 -39.67
C ILE A 596 -11.08 12.37 -38.18
N GLU A 597 -12.17 13.05 -37.77
CA GLU A 597 -12.51 13.29 -36.36
C GLU A 597 -12.60 12.01 -35.53
N LYS A 598 -13.31 10.98 -36.02
CA LYS A 598 -13.41 9.69 -35.33
C LYS A 598 -12.06 8.97 -35.29
N ILE A 599 -11.26 9.01 -36.37
CA ILE A 599 -9.91 8.43 -36.32
C ILE A 599 -9.00 9.19 -35.35
N ASN A 600 -9.12 10.52 -35.25
CA ASN A 600 -8.40 11.32 -34.25
C ASN A 600 -8.81 10.99 -32.80
N LEU A 601 -10.08 10.65 -32.55
CA LEU A 601 -10.53 10.16 -31.22
C LEU A 601 -9.76 8.91 -30.77
N THR A 602 -9.31 8.05 -31.71
CA THR A 602 -8.44 6.90 -31.39
C THR A 602 -7.03 7.30 -30.91
N VAL A 603 -6.59 8.53 -31.19
CA VAL A 603 -5.35 9.12 -30.65
C VAL A 603 -5.60 9.72 -29.28
N THR A 604 -6.72 10.44 -29.09
CA THR A 604 -7.10 11.02 -27.80
C THR A 604 -7.26 9.95 -26.72
N ILE A 605 -8.01 8.87 -26.99
CA ILE A 605 -8.20 7.78 -26.03
C ILE A 605 -6.90 6.99 -25.79
N TYR A 606 -6.01 6.91 -26.79
CA TYR A 606 -4.67 6.37 -26.64
C TYR A 606 -3.85 7.19 -25.63
N MET A 607 -3.87 8.53 -25.72
CA MET A 607 -3.17 9.42 -24.78
C MET A 607 -3.73 9.31 -23.34
N VAL A 608 -5.05 9.20 -23.18
CA VAL A 608 -5.69 8.96 -21.88
C VAL A 608 -5.21 7.64 -21.26
N MET A 609 -5.23 6.55 -22.04
CA MET A 609 -4.75 5.24 -21.58
C MET A 609 -3.24 5.21 -21.34
N GLN A 610 -2.46 6.00 -22.08
CA GLN A 610 -1.03 6.20 -21.87
C GLN A 610 -0.75 6.94 -20.55
N GLY A 611 -1.60 7.89 -20.14
CA GLY A 611 -1.54 8.52 -18.82
C GLY A 611 -1.88 7.56 -17.68
N ILE A 612 -2.95 6.76 -17.84
CA ILE A 612 -3.48 5.88 -16.78
C ILE A 612 -2.65 4.60 -16.58
N SER A 613 -2.23 3.90 -17.65
CA SER A 613 -1.61 2.57 -17.53
C SER A 613 -0.35 2.51 -16.64
N PRO A 614 0.59 3.48 -16.67
CA PRO A 614 1.71 3.52 -15.74
C PRO A 614 1.32 3.45 -14.26
N MET A 615 0.15 3.99 -13.88
CA MET A 615 -0.34 3.95 -12.50
C MET A 615 -0.69 2.52 -12.04
N PHE A 616 -1.02 1.62 -12.97
CA PHE A 616 -1.24 0.21 -12.66
C PHE A 616 0.07 -0.57 -12.62
N TRP A 617 0.84 -0.54 -13.71
CA TRP A 617 2.08 -1.32 -13.84
C TRP A 617 3.22 -0.84 -12.91
N GLY A 618 3.26 0.44 -12.55
CA GLY A 618 4.26 1.01 -11.64
C GLY A 618 4.19 0.38 -10.24
N ILE A 619 2.99 0.31 -9.66
CA ILE A 619 2.77 -0.32 -8.34
C ILE A 619 3.09 -1.81 -8.39
N LEU A 620 2.65 -2.49 -9.46
CA LEU A 620 2.95 -3.92 -9.65
C LEU A 620 4.45 -4.17 -9.76
N ALA A 621 5.21 -3.29 -10.42
CA ALA A 621 6.66 -3.40 -10.51
C ALA A 621 7.36 -3.11 -9.17
N ASP A 622 6.90 -2.11 -8.42
CA ASP A 622 7.43 -1.78 -7.08
C ASP A 622 7.19 -2.92 -6.06
N ARG A 623 6.33 -3.90 -6.39
CA ARG A 623 6.00 -5.09 -5.57
C ARG A 623 6.51 -6.43 -6.10
N TRP A 624 6.38 -6.70 -7.40
CA TRP A 624 6.61 -8.02 -8.02
C TRP A 624 7.92 -8.12 -8.82
N GLY A 625 8.64 -7.02 -9.03
CA GLY A 625 9.90 -6.98 -9.77
C GLY A 625 9.82 -6.19 -11.08
N ARG A 626 10.95 -5.64 -11.53
CA ARG A 626 11.05 -4.88 -12.79
C ARG A 626 10.94 -5.78 -14.00
N ARG A 627 11.68 -6.90 -14.00
CA ARG A 627 11.81 -7.80 -15.15
C ARG A 627 10.46 -8.41 -15.58
N PRO A 628 9.62 -9.00 -14.71
CA PRO A 628 8.35 -9.58 -15.15
C PRO A 628 7.37 -8.52 -15.66
N MET A 629 7.41 -7.29 -15.13
CA MET A 629 6.51 -6.22 -15.59
C MET A 629 6.94 -5.65 -16.94
N PHE A 630 8.24 -5.51 -17.20
CA PHE A 630 8.75 -5.19 -18.55
C PHE A 630 8.32 -6.23 -19.58
N LEU A 631 8.49 -7.52 -19.27
CA LEU A 631 8.06 -8.60 -20.16
C LEU A 631 6.53 -8.58 -20.38
N GLY A 632 5.73 -8.39 -19.33
CA GLY A 632 4.28 -8.23 -19.44
C GLY A 632 3.87 -7.08 -20.37
N CYS A 633 4.44 -5.89 -20.15
CA CYS A 633 4.20 -4.70 -20.99
C CYS A 633 4.51 -4.97 -22.46
N MET A 634 5.71 -5.49 -22.75
CA MET A 634 6.15 -5.80 -24.12
C MET A 634 5.34 -6.91 -24.79
N THR A 635 4.84 -7.90 -24.03
CA THR A 635 3.93 -8.93 -24.54
C THR A 635 2.56 -8.36 -24.87
N VAL A 636 1.96 -7.53 -23.99
CA VAL A 636 0.68 -6.85 -24.26
C VAL A 636 0.79 -5.95 -25.49
N LEU A 637 1.88 -5.18 -25.61
CA LEU A 637 2.17 -4.39 -26.80
C LEU A 637 2.21 -5.27 -28.06
N SER A 638 3.03 -6.32 -28.07
CA SER A 638 3.19 -7.19 -29.25
C SER A 638 1.85 -7.84 -29.67
N LEU A 639 1.07 -8.35 -28.72
CA LEU A 639 -0.25 -8.95 -29.00
C LEU A 639 -1.27 -7.92 -29.50
N SER A 640 -1.29 -6.70 -28.93
CA SER A 640 -2.15 -5.62 -29.42
C SER A 640 -1.79 -5.18 -30.84
N CYS A 641 -0.50 -5.18 -31.20
CA CYS A 641 -0.04 -4.91 -32.56
C CYS A 641 -0.50 -5.99 -33.55
N VAL A 642 -0.49 -7.28 -33.18
CA VAL A 642 -1.09 -8.34 -34.01
C VAL A 642 -2.59 -8.09 -34.23
N GLY A 643 -3.32 -7.72 -33.16
CA GLY A 643 -4.73 -7.35 -33.28
C GLY A 643 -4.95 -6.17 -34.23
N LEU A 644 -4.18 -5.10 -34.09
CA LEU A 644 -4.27 -3.89 -34.93
C LEU A 644 -3.85 -4.14 -36.39
N ALA A 645 -2.93 -5.08 -36.63
CA ALA A 645 -2.58 -5.50 -37.98
C ALA A 645 -3.71 -6.31 -38.66
N LEU A 646 -4.51 -7.05 -37.89
CA LEU A 646 -5.55 -7.97 -38.37
C LEU A 646 -6.99 -7.45 -38.24
N VAL A 647 -7.22 -6.29 -37.62
CA VAL A 647 -8.56 -5.73 -37.36
C VAL A 647 -9.40 -5.60 -38.66
N PRO A 648 -10.69 -6.01 -38.68
CA PRO A 648 -11.58 -5.78 -39.81
C PRO A 648 -11.86 -4.28 -39.98
N THR A 649 -11.96 -3.79 -41.22
CA THR A 649 -12.26 -2.38 -41.51
C THR A 649 -13.70 -1.97 -41.19
N GLY A 650 -14.62 -2.92 -40.97
CA GLY A 650 -15.96 -2.63 -40.48
C GLY A 650 -16.04 -2.38 -38.96
N ASP A 651 -15.00 -2.71 -38.19
CA ASP A 651 -15.03 -2.70 -36.72
C ASP A 651 -14.21 -1.53 -36.13
N TYR A 652 -14.67 -0.30 -36.35
CA TYR A 652 -14.06 0.91 -35.75
C TYR A 652 -13.94 0.81 -34.21
N TRP A 653 -14.94 0.21 -33.54
CA TRP A 653 -14.91 -0.01 -32.09
C TRP A 653 -13.72 -0.89 -31.65
N LEU A 654 -13.36 -1.88 -32.47
CA LEU A 654 -12.27 -2.82 -32.18
C LEU A 654 -10.91 -2.16 -32.40
N LEU A 655 -10.77 -1.31 -33.43
CA LEU A 655 -9.60 -0.43 -33.61
C LEU A 655 -9.39 0.44 -32.35
N MET A 656 -10.47 1.07 -31.85
CA MET A 656 -10.41 1.92 -30.66
C MET A 656 -10.00 1.13 -29.39
N VAL A 657 -10.63 -0.02 -29.12
CA VAL A 657 -10.28 -0.88 -27.98
C VAL A 657 -8.84 -1.40 -28.08
N LEU A 658 -8.39 -1.83 -29.25
CA LEU A 658 -7.03 -2.33 -29.43
C LEU A 658 -5.97 -1.21 -29.28
N ARG A 659 -6.27 0.04 -29.68
CA ARG A 659 -5.42 1.21 -29.40
C ARG A 659 -5.31 1.47 -27.88
N CYS A 660 -6.39 1.31 -27.12
CA CYS A 660 -6.34 1.37 -25.65
C CYS A 660 -5.43 0.29 -25.04
N VAL A 661 -5.51 -0.95 -25.54
CA VAL A 661 -4.64 -2.05 -25.07
C VAL A 661 -3.18 -1.83 -25.50
N GLN A 662 -2.94 -1.27 -26.69
CA GLN A 662 -1.61 -0.90 -27.16
C GLN A 662 -0.96 0.17 -26.30
N ALA A 663 -1.69 1.25 -25.97
CA ALA A 663 -1.24 2.26 -25.01
C ALA A 663 -0.96 1.63 -23.64
N ALA A 664 -1.82 0.72 -23.18
CA ALA A 664 -1.66 0.07 -21.90
C ALA A 664 -0.39 -0.80 -21.80
N GLY A 665 0.00 -1.47 -22.90
CA GLY A 665 1.24 -2.23 -22.99
C GLY A 665 2.49 -1.38 -23.25
N SER A 666 2.40 -0.30 -24.02
CA SER A 666 3.56 0.51 -24.39
C SER A 666 3.96 1.55 -23.32
N ALA A 667 2.98 2.23 -22.71
CA ALA A 667 3.21 3.44 -21.92
C ALA A 667 4.14 3.23 -20.71
N SER A 668 3.93 2.12 -20.01
CA SER A 668 4.50 1.88 -18.69
C SER A 668 6.01 1.63 -18.69
N THR A 669 6.61 1.26 -19.83
CA THR A 669 8.06 1.00 -19.93
C THR A 669 8.92 2.21 -19.53
N VAL A 670 8.41 3.43 -19.70
CA VAL A 670 9.05 4.68 -19.23
C VAL A 670 9.14 4.71 -17.70
N ALA A 671 8.02 4.43 -17.00
CA ALA A 671 7.97 4.41 -15.55
C ALA A 671 8.75 3.22 -14.95
N LEU A 672 8.72 2.06 -15.61
CA LEU A 672 9.53 0.90 -15.22
C LEU A 672 11.03 1.18 -15.33
N GLY A 673 11.47 1.89 -16.37
CA GLY A 673 12.88 2.24 -16.56
C GLY A 673 13.39 3.27 -15.55
N ALA A 674 12.57 4.26 -15.20
CA ALA A 674 12.86 5.16 -14.08
C ALA A 674 12.99 4.40 -12.73
N GLY A 675 12.12 3.41 -12.49
CA GLY A 675 12.23 2.51 -11.35
C GLY A 675 13.51 1.67 -11.33
N VAL A 676 13.98 1.20 -12.49
CA VAL A 676 15.27 0.49 -12.63
C VAL A 676 16.47 1.40 -12.32
N ILE A 677 16.45 2.65 -12.80
CA ILE A 677 17.51 3.63 -12.48
C ILE A 677 17.53 3.93 -10.98
N ALA A 678 16.35 4.10 -10.35
CA ALA A 678 16.22 4.27 -8.91
C ALA A 678 16.76 3.06 -8.12
N ASP A 679 16.63 1.84 -8.66
CA ASP A 679 17.17 0.63 -8.03
C ASP A 679 18.71 0.50 -8.16
N ILE A 680 19.37 1.01 -9.22
CA ILE A 680 20.80 0.73 -9.48
C ILE A 680 21.75 1.93 -9.33
N ALA A 681 21.26 3.17 -9.34
CA ALA A 681 22.07 4.40 -9.39
C ALA A 681 21.97 5.26 -8.13
N THR A 682 23.11 5.64 -7.53
CA THR A 682 23.17 6.65 -6.44
C THR A 682 22.72 8.02 -6.93
N ARG A 683 22.37 8.93 -6.01
CA ARG A 683 21.91 10.29 -6.37
C ARG A 683 22.97 11.04 -7.22
N ALA A 684 24.25 10.83 -6.92
CA ALA A 684 25.37 11.48 -7.60
C ALA A 684 25.60 11.07 -9.07
N GLU A 685 25.25 9.84 -9.47
CA GLU A 685 25.44 9.32 -10.86
C GLU A 685 24.12 9.28 -11.67
N ARG A 686 23.01 9.71 -11.06
CA ARG A 686 21.64 9.49 -11.56
C ARG A 686 21.27 10.35 -12.76
N GLY A 687 21.84 11.55 -12.88
CA GLY A 687 21.55 12.49 -13.96
C GLY A 687 22.03 11.94 -15.31
N GLY A 688 23.24 11.39 -15.36
CA GLY A 688 23.80 10.73 -16.54
C GLY A 688 22.98 9.53 -17.01
N PHE A 689 22.49 8.70 -16.08
CA PHE A 689 21.62 7.57 -16.42
C PHE A 689 20.23 8.02 -16.91
N PHE A 690 19.59 9.01 -16.28
CA PHE A 690 18.34 9.57 -16.83
C PHE A 690 18.54 10.26 -18.18
N GLY A 691 19.69 10.92 -18.38
CA GLY A 691 20.06 11.55 -19.64
C GLY A 691 20.00 10.59 -20.82
N LEU A 692 20.73 9.46 -20.75
CA LEU A 692 20.70 8.45 -21.81
C LEU A 692 19.39 7.64 -21.85
N PHE A 693 18.75 7.43 -20.70
CA PHE A 693 17.47 6.73 -20.65
C PHE A 693 16.40 7.47 -21.44
N SER A 694 16.26 8.78 -21.22
CA SER A 694 15.29 9.61 -21.93
C SER A 694 15.56 9.71 -23.42
N THR A 695 16.79 9.47 -23.90
CA THR A 695 17.08 9.43 -25.35
C THR A 695 16.18 8.42 -26.08
N GLY A 696 15.86 7.28 -25.48
CA GLY A 696 14.96 6.26 -26.06
C GLY A 696 13.54 6.79 -26.31
N PRO A 697 12.78 7.18 -25.28
CA PRO A 697 11.50 7.86 -25.43
C PRO A 697 11.55 9.05 -26.36
N MET A 698 12.58 9.89 -26.28
CA MET A 698 12.67 11.08 -27.12
C MET A 698 12.90 10.77 -28.60
N ILE A 699 13.49 9.62 -28.97
CA ILE A 699 13.60 9.20 -30.39
C ILE A 699 12.23 8.87 -31.01
N GLY A 700 11.27 8.38 -30.22
CA GLY A 700 9.98 7.88 -30.70
C GLY A 700 9.16 8.89 -31.54
N PRO A 701 8.94 10.14 -31.06
CA PRO A 701 8.26 11.19 -31.84
C PRO A 701 9.02 11.63 -33.11
N CYS A 702 10.34 11.46 -33.15
CA CYS A 702 11.17 11.90 -34.29
C CYS A 702 11.05 10.93 -35.47
N ILE A 703 11.27 9.64 -35.20
CA ILE A 703 11.30 8.61 -36.25
C ILE A 703 9.90 8.05 -36.54
N GLY A 704 8.95 8.21 -35.61
CA GLY A 704 7.58 7.74 -35.74
C GLY A 704 6.92 8.23 -37.04
N PRO A 705 6.75 9.55 -37.26
CA PRO A 705 6.11 10.06 -38.47
C PRO A 705 6.86 9.67 -39.75
N VAL A 706 8.19 9.66 -39.76
CA VAL A 706 9.00 9.28 -40.93
C VAL A 706 8.78 7.80 -41.31
N ILE A 707 8.88 6.89 -40.34
CA ILE A 707 8.67 5.45 -40.57
C ILE A 707 7.20 5.17 -40.89
N GLY A 708 6.27 5.84 -40.19
CA GLY A 708 4.83 5.68 -40.37
C GLY A 708 4.38 6.09 -41.78
N GLY A 709 4.84 7.23 -42.28
CA GLY A 709 4.57 7.70 -43.64
C GLY A 709 5.09 6.74 -44.70
N GLY A 710 6.39 6.36 -44.62
CA GLY A 710 7.00 5.45 -45.58
C GLY A 710 6.35 4.06 -45.61
N LEU A 711 6.00 3.50 -44.44
CA LEU A 711 5.27 2.23 -44.33
C LEU A 711 3.84 2.33 -44.85
N ALA A 712 3.10 3.40 -44.53
CA ALA A 712 1.73 3.60 -44.99
C ALA A 712 1.65 3.76 -46.52
N GLN A 713 2.57 4.53 -47.10
CA GLN A 713 2.62 4.77 -48.55
C GLN A 713 3.12 3.53 -49.32
N GLY A 714 4.17 2.85 -48.84
CA GLY A 714 4.80 1.75 -49.57
C GLY A 714 4.18 0.37 -49.38
N LEU A 715 3.70 0.04 -48.18
CA LEU A 715 3.21 -1.29 -47.80
C LEU A 715 1.80 -1.27 -47.18
N GLY A 716 1.12 -0.11 -47.19
CA GLY A 716 -0.18 0.09 -46.57
C GLY A 716 -0.11 0.19 -45.04
N TRP A 717 -1.09 0.86 -44.42
CA TRP A 717 -1.08 1.19 -42.99
C TRP A 717 -0.93 -0.02 -42.04
N ARG A 718 -1.40 -1.23 -42.43
CA ARG A 718 -1.27 -2.45 -41.63
C ARG A 718 0.18 -2.85 -41.38
N SER A 719 1.10 -2.48 -42.28
CA SER A 719 2.53 -2.75 -42.13
C SER A 719 3.17 -2.05 -40.92
N ILE A 720 2.63 -0.90 -40.49
CA ILE A 720 3.04 -0.18 -39.28
C ILE A 720 2.90 -1.09 -38.05
N PHE A 721 1.75 -1.76 -37.92
CA PHE A 721 1.49 -2.63 -36.77
C PHE A 721 2.32 -3.92 -36.79
N TRP A 722 2.62 -4.46 -37.99
CA TRP A 722 3.58 -5.56 -38.10
C TRP A 722 5.02 -5.14 -37.74
N PHE A 723 5.48 -3.97 -38.22
CA PHE A 723 6.78 -3.41 -37.84
C PHE A 723 6.91 -3.22 -36.32
N LEU A 724 5.88 -2.64 -35.69
CA LEU A 724 5.81 -2.48 -34.24
C LEU A 724 5.83 -3.84 -33.52
N CYS A 725 5.07 -4.83 -33.98
CA CYS A 725 5.04 -6.17 -33.38
C CYS A 725 6.41 -6.87 -33.44
N ILE A 726 7.09 -6.82 -34.60
CA ILE A 726 8.38 -7.47 -34.78
C ILE A 726 9.44 -6.80 -33.91
N SER A 727 9.51 -5.47 -33.93
CA SER A 727 10.49 -4.72 -33.13
C SER A 727 10.22 -4.84 -31.62
N SER A 728 8.97 -4.83 -31.17
CA SER A 728 8.64 -5.05 -29.76
C SER A 728 8.95 -6.48 -29.30
N ALA A 729 8.68 -7.49 -30.13
CA ALA A 729 8.99 -8.89 -29.84
C ALA A 729 10.51 -9.17 -29.77
N VAL A 730 11.30 -8.55 -30.67
CA VAL A 730 12.78 -8.64 -30.62
C VAL A 730 13.31 -8.04 -29.32
N ASN A 731 12.84 -6.85 -28.92
CA ASN A 731 13.27 -6.24 -27.67
C ASN A 731 12.78 -7.03 -26.43
N ALA A 732 11.57 -7.62 -26.49
CA ALA A 732 11.08 -8.55 -25.46
C ALA A 732 11.98 -9.79 -25.32
N MET A 733 12.47 -10.34 -26.44
CA MET A 733 13.40 -11.49 -26.44
C MET A 733 14.75 -11.11 -25.82
N VAL A 734 15.31 -9.95 -26.18
CA VAL A 734 16.54 -9.41 -25.55
C VAL A 734 16.35 -9.26 -24.04
N MET A 735 15.21 -8.71 -23.60
CA MET A 735 14.88 -8.59 -22.17
C MET A 735 14.72 -9.95 -21.48
N PHE A 736 14.04 -10.90 -22.12
CA PHE A 736 13.80 -12.23 -21.59
C PHE A 736 15.11 -13.00 -21.35
N LEU A 737 16.02 -12.94 -22.32
CA LEU A 737 17.32 -13.61 -22.28
C LEU A 737 18.30 -12.95 -21.31
N LEU A 738 18.40 -11.60 -21.31
CA LEU A 738 19.56 -10.88 -20.75
C LEU A 738 19.24 -9.92 -19.58
N PHE A 739 18.00 -9.43 -19.45
CA PHE A 739 17.70 -8.37 -18.47
C PHE A 739 17.64 -8.95 -17.05
N PRO A 740 18.40 -8.41 -16.08
CA PRO A 740 18.36 -8.88 -14.69
C PRO A 740 17.13 -8.35 -13.96
N GLU A 741 16.78 -8.98 -12.83
CA GLU A 741 15.92 -8.34 -11.84
C GLU A 741 16.75 -7.34 -11.01
N THR A 742 16.22 -6.13 -10.79
CA THR A 742 16.91 -5.05 -10.06
C THR A 742 16.17 -4.61 -8.80
N LEU A 743 14.90 -4.99 -8.61
CA LEU A 743 14.09 -4.50 -7.50
C LEU A 743 14.73 -4.81 -6.14
N ARG A 744 15.06 -3.77 -5.39
CA ARG A 744 15.80 -3.87 -4.10
C ARG A 744 15.15 -4.78 -3.06
N SER A 745 13.82 -4.90 -3.04
CA SER A 745 13.09 -5.83 -2.15
C SER A 745 13.14 -7.30 -2.58
N ILE A 746 13.76 -7.63 -3.71
CA ILE A 746 14.00 -9.01 -4.18
C ILE A 746 15.50 -9.33 -4.18
N VAL A 747 16.34 -8.42 -4.69
CA VAL A 747 17.79 -8.67 -4.90
C VAL A 747 18.73 -7.89 -3.97
N GLY A 748 18.21 -7.03 -3.09
CA GLY A 748 19.02 -6.15 -2.23
C GLY A 748 19.78 -5.10 -3.03
N ASP A 749 21.09 -5.01 -2.80
CA ASP A 749 22.10 -4.28 -3.60
C ASP A 749 22.43 -4.97 -4.94
N GLY A 750 21.77 -6.09 -5.24
CA GLY A 750 22.05 -6.96 -6.38
C GLY A 750 22.85 -8.21 -6.02
N SER A 751 23.33 -8.37 -4.78
CA SER A 751 24.03 -9.59 -4.33
C SER A 751 23.10 -10.81 -4.22
N ILE A 752 21.86 -10.62 -3.77
CA ILE A 752 20.91 -11.72 -3.52
C ILE A 752 20.40 -12.28 -4.85
N LEU A 753 20.52 -13.59 -5.04
CA LEU A 753 19.99 -14.28 -6.22
C LEU A 753 18.45 -14.35 -6.19
N PRO A 754 17.75 -13.80 -7.20
CA PRO A 754 16.28 -13.78 -7.21
C PRO A 754 15.67 -15.19 -7.40
N PRO A 755 14.34 -15.36 -7.22
CA PRO A 755 13.63 -16.59 -7.55
C PRO A 755 13.85 -17.05 -9.00
N ALA A 756 13.71 -18.35 -9.28
CA ALA A 756 14.03 -18.92 -10.60
C ALA A 756 13.29 -18.23 -11.76
N PHE A 757 12.00 -17.94 -11.60
CA PHE A 757 11.17 -17.23 -12.59
C PHE A 757 11.70 -15.83 -12.93
N HIS A 758 12.32 -15.15 -11.95
CA HIS A 758 12.87 -13.80 -12.09
C HIS A 758 14.29 -13.75 -12.66
N ARG A 759 14.95 -14.89 -12.92
CA ARG A 759 16.32 -14.91 -13.48
C ARG A 759 16.33 -14.78 -15.01
N PRO A 760 17.23 -13.98 -15.61
CA PRO A 760 17.53 -14.08 -17.03
C PRO A 760 18.07 -15.47 -17.37
N ILE A 761 17.75 -15.97 -18.57
CA ILE A 761 18.24 -17.29 -19.03
C ILE A 761 19.76 -17.27 -19.22
N ILE A 762 20.29 -16.16 -19.73
CA ILE A 762 21.73 -15.96 -19.92
C ILE A 762 22.19 -14.85 -18.98
N SER A 763 22.71 -15.23 -17.81
CA SER A 763 23.40 -14.30 -16.92
C SER A 763 24.71 -13.82 -17.56
N ILE A 764 24.63 -12.76 -18.36
CA ILE A 764 25.79 -11.97 -18.77
C ILE A 764 26.18 -11.02 -17.63
N VAL A 765 25.18 -10.32 -17.08
CA VAL A 765 25.32 -9.47 -15.90
C VAL A 765 25.49 -10.35 -14.64
N GLY A 766 26.49 -10.06 -13.82
CA GLY A 766 26.70 -10.67 -12.50
C GLY A 766 27.39 -12.03 -12.50
N ARG A 767 28.18 -12.39 -13.52
CA ARG A 767 28.81 -13.73 -13.64
C ARG A 767 29.71 -14.15 -12.47
N ASN A 768 30.44 -13.21 -11.86
CA ASN A 768 31.46 -13.52 -10.83
C ASN A 768 30.95 -13.32 -9.39
N ARG A 769 29.65 -13.47 -9.13
CA ARG A 769 29.06 -13.27 -7.79
C ARG A 769 29.46 -14.38 -6.81
N GLN A 770 30.28 -14.04 -5.83
CA GLN A 770 30.34 -14.80 -4.58
C GLN A 770 29.05 -14.56 -3.79
N SER A 771 28.38 -15.64 -3.37
CA SER A 771 27.11 -15.56 -2.64
C SER A 771 27.35 -15.32 -1.15
N THR A 772 27.47 -14.05 -0.73
CA THR A 772 27.55 -13.67 0.69
C THR A 772 26.35 -14.22 1.46
N GLN A 773 26.58 -14.91 2.58
CA GLN A 773 25.63 -15.85 3.20
C GLN A 773 24.40 -15.23 3.92
N SER A 774 24.07 -13.95 3.67
CA SER A 774 22.90 -13.30 4.29
C SER A 774 21.58 -13.76 3.65
N ASN A 775 21.12 -14.97 4.03
CA ASN A 775 19.84 -15.57 3.60
C ASN A 775 18.58 -14.79 4.04
N ILE A 776 18.74 -13.72 4.82
CA ILE A 776 17.64 -12.86 5.30
C ILE A 776 17.16 -11.98 4.13
N ARG A 777 16.13 -12.44 3.42
CA ARG A 777 15.43 -11.63 2.42
C ARG A 777 14.73 -10.45 3.11
N PRO A 778 14.80 -9.23 2.57
CA PRO A 778 13.99 -8.12 3.08
C PRO A 778 12.50 -8.44 2.98
N PRO A 779 11.66 -7.96 3.92
CA PRO A 779 10.22 -8.22 3.88
C PRO A 779 9.57 -7.61 2.63
N PRO A 780 8.53 -8.24 2.06
CA PRO A 780 7.84 -7.71 0.89
C PRO A 780 7.20 -6.36 1.23
N LYS A 781 7.38 -5.37 0.35
CA LYS A 781 6.74 -4.05 0.50
C LYS A 781 5.21 -4.20 0.60
N PRO A 782 4.51 -3.42 1.45
CA PRO A 782 3.06 -3.32 1.41
C PRO A 782 2.60 -2.73 0.06
N PHE A 783 1.29 -2.78 -0.21
CA PHE A 783 0.71 -2.04 -1.33
C PHE A 783 0.63 -0.56 -0.92
N SER A 784 1.55 0.27 -1.42
CA SER A 784 1.41 1.73 -1.36
C SER A 784 0.40 2.19 -2.39
N ASN A 785 -0.50 3.10 -2.00
CA ASN A 785 -1.38 3.79 -2.94
C ASN A 785 -0.58 4.95 -3.59
N PRO A 786 -0.31 4.94 -4.90
CA PRO A 786 0.46 6.00 -5.55
C PRO A 786 -0.30 7.34 -5.59
N LEU A 787 -1.63 7.34 -5.38
CA LEU A 787 -2.40 8.58 -5.29
C LEU A 787 -2.02 9.41 -4.05
N LEU A 788 -1.43 8.79 -3.01
CA LEU A 788 -0.84 9.51 -1.88
C LEU A 788 0.39 10.36 -2.28
N LEU A 789 0.96 10.15 -3.48
CA LEU A 789 2.00 11.04 -4.00
C LEU A 789 1.43 12.40 -4.45
N PHE A 790 0.11 12.52 -4.62
CA PHE A 790 -0.58 13.79 -4.87
C PHE A 790 -0.97 14.54 -3.58
N THR A 791 -0.77 13.96 -2.39
CA THR A 791 -0.94 14.69 -1.11
C THR A 791 0.36 15.34 -0.62
N TYR A 792 1.42 15.33 -1.45
CA TYR A 792 2.73 15.87 -1.14
C TYR A 792 3.00 17.13 -2.01
N PRO A 793 3.05 18.34 -1.42
CA PRO A 793 3.07 19.60 -2.18
C PRO A 793 4.32 19.78 -3.04
N ASP A 794 5.48 19.38 -2.53
CA ASP A 794 6.77 19.27 -3.25
C ASP A 794 6.61 18.51 -4.58
N ILE A 795 5.93 17.36 -4.52
CA ILE A 795 5.70 16.53 -5.70
C ILE A 795 4.69 17.20 -6.63
N VAL A 796 3.55 17.66 -6.13
CA VAL A 796 2.47 18.27 -6.93
C VAL A 796 2.96 19.51 -7.70
N VAL A 797 3.71 20.40 -7.05
CA VAL A 797 4.29 21.61 -7.66
C VAL A 797 5.17 21.25 -8.86
N LEU A 798 6.04 20.25 -8.71
CA LEU A 798 6.90 19.73 -9.78
C LEU A 798 6.10 19.03 -10.91
N LEU A 799 5.05 18.27 -10.57
CA LEU A 799 4.20 17.60 -11.57
C LEU A 799 3.42 18.60 -12.42
N ILE A 800 2.81 19.62 -11.81
CA ILE A 800 2.06 20.66 -12.52
C ILE A 800 2.99 21.47 -13.42
N PHE A 801 4.10 21.97 -12.89
CA PHE A 801 5.07 22.75 -13.66
C PHE A 801 5.57 21.97 -14.89
N ASN A 802 5.97 20.71 -14.72
CA ASN A 802 6.39 19.90 -15.86
C ASN A 802 5.23 19.61 -16.82
N GLY A 803 4.03 19.35 -16.29
CA GLY A 803 2.85 19.05 -17.09
C GLY A 803 2.50 20.18 -18.07
N ILE A 804 2.58 21.43 -17.63
CA ILE A 804 2.37 22.63 -18.45
C ILE A 804 3.39 22.71 -19.59
N LEU A 805 4.69 22.64 -19.30
CA LEU A 805 5.73 22.76 -20.33
C LEU A 805 5.69 21.58 -21.32
N TYR A 806 5.35 20.38 -20.85
CA TYR A 806 5.14 19.21 -21.71
C TYR A 806 3.92 19.37 -22.63
N ALA A 807 2.81 19.90 -22.11
CA ALA A 807 1.61 20.14 -22.90
C ALA A 807 1.90 21.11 -24.05
N VAL A 808 2.56 22.25 -23.77
CA VAL A 808 2.95 23.24 -24.79
C VAL A 808 3.89 22.63 -25.84
N PHE A 809 4.87 21.82 -25.43
CA PHE A 809 5.72 21.06 -26.36
C PHE A 809 4.91 20.08 -27.25
N TYR A 810 3.91 19.39 -26.69
CA TYR A 810 3.06 18.49 -27.48
C TYR A 810 2.13 19.27 -28.43
N GLY A 811 1.68 20.47 -28.04
CA GLY A 811 0.94 21.40 -28.90
C GLY A 811 1.78 21.91 -30.08
N VAL A 812 3.05 22.27 -29.85
CA VAL A 812 4.02 22.55 -30.93
C VAL A 812 4.11 21.34 -31.86
N THR A 813 4.36 20.14 -31.30
CA THR A 813 4.60 18.91 -32.06
C THR A 813 3.38 18.48 -32.89
N ALA A 814 2.17 18.60 -32.34
CA ALA A 814 0.93 18.23 -33.03
C ALA A 814 0.58 19.17 -34.20
N THR A 815 1.04 20.43 -34.15
CA THR A 815 0.71 21.45 -35.16
C THR A 815 1.81 21.67 -36.21
N ILE A 816 2.96 20.98 -36.12
CA ILE A 816 4.01 21.01 -37.16
C ILE A 816 3.39 20.68 -38.52
N SER A 817 2.65 19.57 -38.63
CA SER A 817 2.09 19.12 -39.90
C SER A 817 1.11 20.12 -40.51
N SER A 818 0.10 20.56 -39.74
CA SER A 818 -0.95 21.44 -40.24
C SER A 818 -0.45 22.84 -40.58
N LEU A 819 0.49 23.39 -39.81
CA LEU A 819 1.08 24.71 -40.09
C LEU A 819 2.06 24.64 -41.28
N PHE A 820 2.89 23.59 -41.38
CA PHE A 820 3.84 23.47 -42.49
C PHE A 820 3.14 23.18 -43.82
N GLU A 821 2.06 22.39 -43.83
CA GLU A 821 1.21 22.16 -45.02
C GLU A 821 0.49 23.45 -45.47
N LYS A 822 0.01 24.27 -44.51
CA LYS A 822 -0.69 25.54 -44.77
C LYS A 822 0.24 26.67 -45.27
N ASP A 823 1.45 26.77 -44.71
CA ASP A 823 2.37 27.90 -44.99
C ASP A 823 3.49 27.57 -45.98
N TYR A 824 3.84 26.29 -46.19
CA TYR A 824 4.87 25.84 -47.13
C TYR A 824 4.33 24.77 -48.12
N PRO A 825 3.41 25.13 -49.04
CA PRO A 825 2.70 24.18 -49.91
C PRO A 825 3.56 23.48 -50.99
N PHE A 826 4.89 23.62 -50.93
CA PHE A 826 5.85 22.87 -51.76
C PHE A 826 6.41 21.63 -51.05
N LEU A 827 6.07 21.40 -49.77
CA LEU A 827 6.50 20.23 -49.00
C LEU A 827 5.56 19.04 -49.25
N ASN A 828 6.11 17.87 -49.52
CA ASN A 828 5.35 16.62 -49.56
C ASN A 828 5.16 16.06 -48.12
N GLN A 829 4.25 15.10 -47.96
CA GLN A 829 4.05 14.39 -46.68
C GLN A 829 5.36 13.85 -46.07
N THR A 830 6.27 13.36 -46.91
CA THR A 830 7.60 12.87 -46.49
C THR A 830 8.49 14.01 -45.99
N ASP A 831 8.45 15.18 -46.63
CA ASP A 831 9.27 16.34 -46.28
C ASP A 831 8.79 16.98 -44.97
N ILE A 832 7.46 17.05 -44.77
CA ILE A 832 6.83 17.41 -43.50
C ILE A 832 7.24 16.40 -42.41
N GLY A 833 7.26 15.10 -42.73
CA GLY A 833 7.77 14.05 -41.84
C GLY A 833 9.23 14.27 -41.43
N LEU A 834 10.10 14.70 -42.36
CA LEU A 834 11.50 15.02 -42.07
C LEU A 834 11.66 16.23 -41.15
N CYS A 835 10.73 17.19 -41.12
CA CYS A 835 10.77 18.33 -40.19
C CYS A 835 10.75 17.89 -38.71
N PHE A 836 10.08 16.77 -38.37
CA PHE A 836 10.10 16.20 -37.01
C PHE A 836 11.50 15.75 -36.54
N LEU A 837 12.46 15.55 -37.46
CA LEU A 837 13.84 15.25 -37.10
C LEU A 837 14.59 16.46 -36.53
N ALA A 838 14.14 17.69 -36.77
CA ALA A 838 14.78 18.90 -36.23
C ALA A 838 14.54 19.03 -34.71
N ILE A 839 13.26 19.09 -34.29
CA ILE A 839 12.89 19.06 -32.86
C ILE A 839 13.42 17.79 -32.17
N GLY A 840 13.42 16.68 -32.90
CA GLY A 840 13.94 15.39 -32.46
C GLY A 840 15.44 15.34 -32.19
N GLY A 841 16.26 15.85 -33.10
CA GLY A 841 17.71 15.97 -32.92
C GLY A 841 18.04 16.83 -31.71
N GLY A 842 17.31 17.94 -31.53
CA GLY A 842 17.36 18.77 -30.32
C GLY A 842 17.18 17.96 -29.03
N MET A 843 16.11 17.15 -28.96
CA MET A 843 15.85 16.29 -27.79
C MET A 843 16.94 15.22 -27.58
N VAL A 844 17.46 14.61 -28.65
CA VAL A 844 18.54 13.62 -28.54
C VAL A 844 19.81 14.26 -27.96
N PHE A 845 20.25 15.40 -28.50
CA PHE A 845 21.41 16.11 -27.96
C PHE A 845 21.19 16.59 -26.53
N GLY A 846 20.06 17.24 -26.25
CA GLY A 846 19.72 17.73 -24.91
C GLY A 846 19.69 16.61 -23.86
N SER A 847 19.18 15.43 -24.21
CA SER A 847 19.14 14.28 -23.29
C SER A 847 20.53 13.86 -22.82
N VAL A 848 21.49 13.72 -23.75
CA VAL A 848 22.86 13.25 -23.47
C VAL A 848 23.71 14.33 -22.79
N PHE A 849 23.57 15.60 -23.19
CA PHE A 849 24.33 16.70 -22.59
C PHE A 849 23.81 17.06 -21.19
N THR A 850 22.50 17.22 -21.01
CA THR A 850 21.95 17.66 -19.72
C THR A 850 22.10 16.62 -18.62
N GLY A 851 22.08 15.31 -18.92
CA GLY A 851 22.44 14.29 -17.92
C GLY A 851 23.86 14.49 -17.36
N ARG A 852 24.82 14.80 -18.24
CA ARG A 852 26.22 15.10 -17.83
C ARG A 852 26.38 16.44 -17.13
N PHE A 853 25.54 17.43 -17.45
CA PHE A 853 25.51 18.70 -16.70
C PHE A 853 24.92 18.52 -15.31
N LEU A 854 23.86 17.71 -15.13
CA LEU A 854 23.26 17.42 -13.82
C LEU A 854 24.23 16.71 -12.88
N ASP A 855 25.02 15.75 -13.37
CA ASP A 855 26.07 15.08 -12.57
C ASP A 855 27.22 16.05 -12.24
N ARG A 856 27.60 16.93 -13.19
CA ARG A 856 28.64 17.96 -12.98
C ARG A 856 28.22 19.03 -11.97
N ASP A 857 26.97 19.49 -12.03
CA ASP A 857 26.43 20.48 -11.11
C ASP A 857 26.30 19.91 -9.70
N TYR A 858 25.86 18.65 -9.59
CA TYR A 858 25.87 17.89 -8.33
C TYR A 858 27.29 17.83 -7.73
N ALA A 859 28.28 17.41 -8.53
CA ALA A 859 29.67 17.33 -8.11
C ALA A 859 30.29 18.71 -7.77
N ALA A 860 29.95 19.76 -8.52
CA ALA A 860 30.44 21.12 -8.27
C ALA A 860 29.94 21.68 -6.93
N ILE A 861 28.66 21.46 -6.60
CA ILE A 861 28.09 21.87 -5.32
C ILE A 861 28.66 21.02 -4.18
N LYS A 862 28.79 19.70 -4.36
CA LYS A 862 29.39 18.80 -3.35
C LYS A 862 30.84 19.21 -3.05
N ASN A 863 31.62 19.54 -4.07
CA ASN A 863 32.98 20.08 -3.92
C ASN A 863 33.01 21.48 -3.27
N LYS A 864 32.01 22.34 -3.49
CA LYS A 864 31.89 23.62 -2.77
C LYS A 864 31.64 23.40 -1.28
N MET A 865 30.71 22.51 -0.93
CA MET A 865 30.38 22.19 0.46
C MET A 865 31.56 21.55 1.20
N ILE A 866 32.29 20.61 0.56
CA ILE A 866 33.51 20.03 1.12
C ILE A 866 34.56 21.11 1.41
N LYS A 867 34.75 22.08 0.49
CA LYS A 867 35.67 23.21 0.72
C LYS A 867 35.23 24.12 1.86
N GLN A 868 33.94 24.41 1.99
CA GLN A 868 33.41 25.25 3.07
C GLN A 868 33.59 24.56 4.44
N ALA A 869 33.30 23.27 4.54
CA ALA A 869 33.55 22.47 5.76
C ALA A 869 35.04 22.31 6.10
N GLN A 870 35.94 22.42 5.11
CA GLN A 870 37.40 22.43 5.33
C GLN A 870 37.97 23.80 5.72
N SER A 871 37.21 24.89 5.54
CA SER A 871 37.66 26.26 5.82
C SER A 871 37.18 26.84 7.16
N ASP A 872 36.33 26.12 7.89
CA ASP A 872 35.64 26.59 9.10
C ASP A 872 36.04 25.72 10.31
N PRO A 873 37.01 26.16 11.15
CA PRO A 873 37.57 25.31 12.21
C PRO A 873 36.62 25.01 13.38
N GLU A 874 35.56 25.79 13.56
CA GLU A 874 34.65 25.66 14.71
C GLU A 874 33.49 24.68 14.42
N LYS A 875 32.98 24.67 13.18
CA LYS A 875 32.00 23.65 12.74
C LYS A 875 32.70 22.30 12.51
N LYS A 876 32.75 21.47 13.57
CA LYS A 876 33.25 20.06 13.56
C LYS A 876 32.42 19.11 12.66
N ILE A 877 32.45 19.33 11.35
CA ILE A 877 31.79 18.48 10.35
C ILE A 877 32.85 17.56 9.74
N ASP A 878 32.78 16.24 9.97
CA ASP A 878 33.68 15.29 9.32
C ASP A 878 33.47 15.35 7.80
N VAL A 879 34.56 15.41 7.03
CA VAL A 879 34.55 15.37 5.57
C VAL A 879 33.87 14.09 5.04
N LYS A 880 33.83 13.02 5.85
CA LYS A 880 33.07 11.78 5.60
C LYS A 880 31.55 11.95 5.69
N ASP A 881 31.05 12.92 6.44
CA ASP A 881 29.61 13.20 6.55
C ASP A 881 29.13 14.11 5.41
N VAL A 882 29.93 15.13 5.04
CA VAL A 882 29.68 15.95 3.83
C VAL A 882 29.66 15.11 2.54
N THR A 883 30.31 13.95 2.55
CA THR A 883 30.36 13.04 1.40
C THR A 883 29.21 12.03 1.33
N LYS A 884 28.36 11.90 2.36
CA LYS A 884 27.09 11.15 2.29
C LYS A 884 26.08 11.92 1.42
N ASP A 885 25.26 11.21 0.64
CA ASP A 885 24.20 11.81 -0.23
C ASP A 885 22.96 12.30 0.59
N GLU A 886 23.23 12.75 1.82
CA GLU A 886 22.29 13.08 2.88
C GLU A 886 22.28 14.59 3.10
N TYR A 887 23.42 15.21 3.43
CA TYR A 887 23.62 16.65 3.69
C TYR A 887 23.47 17.58 2.47
N PHE A 888 22.87 17.12 1.38
CA PHE A 888 22.97 17.78 0.08
C PHE A 888 21.65 18.49 -0.30
N PRO A 889 21.67 19.78 -0.66
CA PRO A 889 20.47 20.51 -1.10
C PRO A 889 20.12 20.12 -2.55
N ILE A 890 19.36 19.03 -2.71
CA ILE A 890 19.07 18.40 -4.01
C ILE A 890 18.25 19.33 -4.90
N GLU A 891 17.29 20.05 -4.33
CA GLU A 891 16.36 20.96 -5.01
C GLU A 891 17.16 22.08 -5.69
N VAL A 892 18.03 22.75 -4.91
CA VAL A 892 18.96 23.76 -5.43
C VAL A 892 19.88 23.16 -6.49
N ALA A 893 20.47 22.00 -6.23
CA ALA A 893 21.45 21.39 -7.12
C ALA A 893 20.89 20.87 -8.45
N ARG A 894 19.63 20.44 -8.49
CA ARG A 894 18.93 20.07 -9.74
C ARG A 894 18.35 21.31 -10.42
N LEU A 895 17.67 22.19 -9.69
CA LEU A 895 16.86 23.26 -10.29
C LEU A 895 17.63 24.56 -10.63
N ARG A 896 18.88 24.72 -10.18
CA ARG A 896 19.73 25.93 -10.41
C ARG A 896 19.70 26.47 -11.85
N THR A 897 19.66 25.59 -12.85
CA THR A 897 19.71 25.96 -14.27
C THR A 897 18.32 26.14 -14.89
N MET A 898 17.24 25.76 -14.21
CA MET A 898 15.86 25.81 -14.75
C MET A 898 15.41 27.21 -15.21
N PRO A 899 15.69 28.33 -14.51
CA PRO A 899 15.25 29.65 -14.98
C PRO A 899 15.77 30.02 -16.36
N VAL A 900 17.01 29.62 -16.69
CA VAL A 900 17.63 29.83 -18.01
C VAL A 900 16.93 28.99 -19.07
N TYR A 901 16.62 27.73 -18.75
CA TYR A 901 15.86 26.85 -19.65
C TYR A 901 14.42 27.37 -19.88
N VAL A 902 13.71 27.84 -18.85
CA VAL A 902 12.36 28.38 -18.99
C VAL A 902 12.36 29.63 -19.88
N PHE A 903 13.28 30.57 -19.64
CA PHE A 903 13.40 31.76 -20.47
C PHE A 903 13.72 31.41 -21.93
N ALA A 904 14.67 30.50 -22.17
CA ALA A 904 15.01 30.02 -23.51
C ALA A 904 13.83 29.31 -24.20
N PHE A 905 13.04 28.51 -23.46
CA PHE A 905 11.84 27.85 -23.99
C PHE A 905 10.82 28.87 -24.48
N VAL A 906 10.44 29.81 -23.60
CA VAL A 906 9.45 30.87 -23.87
C VAL A 906 9.89 31.73 -25.06
N ALA A 907 11.14 32.17 -25.09
CA ALA A 907 11.67 32.96 -26.20
C ALA A 907 11.62 32.19 -27.55
N CYS A 908 11.96 30.90 -27.55
CA CYS A 908 11.99 30.11 -28.79
C CYS A 908 10.60 29.72 -29.31
N ILE A 909 9.62 29.41 -28.44
CA ILE A 909 8.24 29.12 -28.90
C ILE A 909 7.56 30.39 -29.43
N ILE A 910 7.78 31.55 -28.79
CA ILE A 910 7.29 32.83 -29.29
C ILE A 910 7.92 33.14 -30.65
N GLY A 911 9.24 33.02 -30.78
CA GLY A 911 9.94 33.17 -32.06
C GLY A 911 9.41 32.23 -33.14
N TYR A 912 9.11 30.98 -32.80
CA TYR A 912 8.60 29.97 -33.73
C TYR A 912 7.24 30.38 -34.32
N GLY A 913 6.30 30.84 -33.49
CA GLY A 913 5.00 31.34 -33.95
C GLY A 913 5.12 32.54 -34.89
N TRP A 914 5.97 33.52 -34.55
CA TRP A 914 6.20 34.69 -35.41
C TRP A 914 6.92 34.34 -36.71
N CYS A 915 7.87 33.39 -36.70
CA CYS A 915 8.52 32.92 -37.93
C CYS A 915 7.53 32.26 -38.92
N LEU A 916 6.54 31.52 -38.41
CA LEU A 916 5.48 30.94 -39.23
C LEU A 916 4.51 32.01 -39.74
N GLN A 917 3.98 32.88 -38.87
CA GLN A 917 3.05 33.93 -39.30
C GLN A 917 3.67 34.93 -40.29
N ALA A 918 4.97 35.22 -40.16
CA ALA A 918 5.72 36.03 -41.12
C ALA A 918 6.22 35.25 -42.36
N LYS A 919 5.90 33.95 -42.48
CA LYS A 919 6.24 33.04 -43.59
C LYS A 919 7.72 33.10 -44.00
N VAL A 920 8.60 33.12 -42.99
CA VAL A 920 10.06 33.16 -43.14
C VAL A 920 10.55 31.86 -43.79
N SER A 921 11.75 31.85 -44.36
CA SER A 921 12.41 30.62 -44.82
C SER A 921 12.36 29.51 -43.76
N ILE A 922 11.99 28.30 -44.18
CA ILE A 922 11.76 27.10 -43.34
C ILE A 922 12.92 26.78 -42.37
N ALA A 923 14.15 27.18 -42.71
CA ALA A 923 15.31 27.07 -41.83
C ALA A 923 15.12 27.77 -40.47
N GLY A 924 14.39 28.88 -40.41
CA GLY A 924 14.10 29.61 -39.16
C GLY A 924 13.29 28.75 -38.16
N PRO A 925 12.06 28.32 -38.52
CA PRO A 925 11.29 27.38 -37.73
C PRO A 925 12.03 26.10 -37.34
N LEU A 926 12.83 25.51 -38.24
CA LEU A 926 13.60 24.28 -37.96
C LEU A 926 14.73 24.51 -36.94
N ILE A 927 15.45 25.64 -37.01
CA ILE A 927 16.49 25.99 -36.02
C ILE A 927 15.85 26.21 -34.64
N LEU A 928 14.72 26.92 -34.58
CA LEU A 928 13.99 27.13 -33.33
C LEU A 928 13.45 25.82 -32.75
N GLN A 929 12.95 24.91 -33.59
CA GLN A 929 12.56 23.55 -33.19
C GLN A 929 13.72 22.77 -32.55
N ILE A 930 14.94 22.82 -33.08
CA ILE A 930 16.12 22.18 -32.46
C ILE A 930 16.34 22.71 -31.03
N ILE A 931 16.23 24.03 -30.84
CA ILE A 931 16.43 24.66 -29.51
C ILE A 931 15.27 24.30 -28.56
N ILE A 932 14.01 24.36 -29.02
CA ILE A 932 12.81 23.94 -28.28
C ILE A 932 12.98 22.49 -27.79
N GLY A 933 13.41 21.58 -28.67
CA GLY A 933 13.66 20.17 -28.36
C GLY A 933 14.79 19.97 -27.33
N TYR A 934 15.91 20.69 -27.48
CA TYR A 934 17.02 20.67 -26.53
C TYR A 934 16.60 21.16 -25.13
N VAL A 935 15.78 22.22 -25.08
CA VAL A 935 15.36 22.85 -23.82
C VAL A 935 14.30 22.00 -23.10
N ILE A 936 13.27 21.50 -23.79
CA ILE A 936 12.20 20.74 -23.12
C ILE A 936 12.72 19.44 -22.50
N VAL A 937 13.59 18.69 -23.20
CA VAL A 937 14.17 17.46 -22.65
C VAL A 937 15.06 17.75 -21.44
N SER A 938 15.72 18.91 -21.43
CA SER A 938 16.60 19.33 -20.32
C SER A 938 15.79 19.63 -19.06
N VAL A 939 14.65 20.31 -19.20
CA VAL A 939 13.67 20.49 -18.11
C VAL A 939 13.11 19.14 -17.64
N MET A 940 12.60 18.32 -18.58
CA MET A 940 11.98 17.04 -18.26
C MET A 940 12.94 16.07 -17.54
N ASN A 941 14.20 15.98 -17.97
CA ASN A 941 15.21 15.13 -17.33
C ASN A 941 15.56 15.61 -15.93
N THR A 942 15.66 16.93 -15.73
CA THR A 942 15.98 17.52 -14.43
C THR A 942 14.88 17.22 -13.41
N ILE A 943 13.63 17.49 -13.75
CA ILE A 943 12.47 17.24 -12.88
C ILE A 943 12.26 15.73 -12.67
N GLN A 944 12.41 14.92 -13.72
CA GLN A 944 12.30 13.46 -13.61
C GLN A 944 13.38 12.86 -12.69
N THR A 945 14.58 13.45 -12.65
CA THR A 945 15.64 13.07 -11.71
C THR A 945 15.27 13.50 -10.29
N LEU A 946 14.84 14.75 -10.10
CA LEU A 946 14.44 15.30 -8.80
C LEU A 946 13.29 14.50 -8.15
N LEU A 947 12.21 14.22 -8.88
CA LEU A 947 11.09 13.40 -8.37
C LEU A 947 11.55 12.01 -7.87
N VAL A 948 12.50 11.38 -8.57
CA VAL A 948 13.04 10.07 -8.19
C VAL A 948 14.09 10.18 -7.06
N ASP A 949 14.67 11.35 -6.85
CA ASP A 949 15.47 11.68 -5.66
C ASP A 949 14.61 11.98 -4.42
N LEU A 950 13.41 12.55 -4.60
CA LEU A 950 12.40 12.80 -3.55
C LEU A 950 11.69 11.51 -3.09
N ALA A 951 11.30 10.63 -4.02
CA ALA A 951 10.57 9.39 -3.72
C ALA A 951 11.35 8.10 -4.09
N PRO A 952 12.58 7.89 -3.58
CA PRO A 952 13.46 6.80 -4.02
C PRO A 952 12.91 5.39 -3.71
N SER A 953 12.00 5.26 -2.75
CA SER A 953 11.32 4.00 -2.42
C SER A 953 10.20 3.62 -3.40
N GLN A 954 9.75 4.56 -4.24
CA GLN A 954 8.57 4.49 -5.11
C GLN A 954 8.86 5.09 -6.51
N GLY A 955 10.10 4.99 -7.00
CA GLY A 955 10.57 5.65 -8.24
C GLY A 955 9.75 5.35 -9.50
N SER A 956 9.17 4.15 -9.61
CA SER A 956 8.25 3.80 -10.72
C SER A 956 6.91 4.49 -10.55
N SER A 957 6.35 4.43 -9.35
CA SER A 957 5.05 5.00 -9.01
C SER A 957 5.02 6.53 -9.12
N ILE A 958 6.07 7.26 -8.69
CA ILE A 958 6.12 8.71 -8.89
C ILE A 958 6.27 9.10 -10.36
N THR A 959 7.01 8.30 -11.14
CA THR A 959 7.11 8.49 -12.59
C THR A 959 5.78 8.21 -13.29
N ALA A 960 4.95 7.32 -12.76
CA ALA A 960 3.58 7.11 -13.23
C ALA A 960 2.68 8.32 -12.93
N CYS A 961 2.71 8.90 -11.72
CA CYS A 961 1.97 10.12 -11.40
C CYS A 961 2.38 11.28 -12.33
N ASN A 962 3.68 11.42 -12.58
CA ASN A 962 4.24 12.40 -13.51
C ASN A 962 3.73 12.18 -14.95
N ASN A 963 3.67 10.93 -15.42
CA ASN A 963 3.14 10.61 -16.74
C ASN A 963 1.63 10.89 -16.84
N LEU A 964 0.86 10.62 -15.78
CA LEU A 964 -0.58 10.92 -15.71
C LEU A 964 -0.84 12.43 -15.89
N VAL A 965 -0.15 13.30 -15.14
CA VAL A 965 -0.31 14.76 -15.25
C VAL A 965 0.14 15.28 -16.63
N ARG A 966 1.32 14.84 -17.09
CA ARG A 966 1.86 15.20 -18.42
C ARG A 966 0.91 14.81 -19.57
N CYS A 967 0.44 13.56 -19.61
CA CYS A 967 -0.45 13.09 -20.67
C CYS A 967 -1.83 13.76 -20.62
N SER A 968 -2.40 13.99 -19.44
CA SER A 968 -3.71 14.66 -19.29
C SER A 968 -3.67 16.11 -19.80
N LEU A 969 -2.67 16.90 -19.38
CA LEU A 969 -2.54 18.29 -19.82
C LEU A 969 -2.16 18.37 -21.32
N GLY A 970 -1.33 17.45 -21.81
CA GLY A 970 -1.02 17.34 -23.24
C GLY A 970 -2.24 17.02 -24.09
N ALA A 971 -3.05 16.04 -23.68
CA ALA A 971 -4.29 15.68 -24.38
C ALA A 971 -5.31 16.84 -24.37
N ALA A 972 -5.44 17.54 -23.23
CA ALA A 972 -6.31 18.70 -23.11
C ALA A 972 -5.90 19.84 -24.06
N LEU A 973 -4.61 20.19 -24.14
CA LEU A 973 -4.15 21.24 -25.05
C LEU A 973 -4.29 20.83 -26.53
N VAL A 974 -3.93 19.60 -26.89
CA VAL A 974 -4.03 19.10 -28.28
C VAL A 974 -5.48 19.05 -28.76
N ALA A 975 -6.45 18.82 -27.87
CA ALA A 975 -7.87 18.86 -28.23
C ALA A 975 -8.38 20.26 -28.62
N ILE A 976 -7.75 21.34 -28.11
CA ILE A 976 -8.20 22.73 -28.34
C ILE A 976 -7.24 23.58 -29.20
N ILE A 977 -6.00 23.14 -29.44
CA ILE A 977 -4.96 23.98 -30.04
C ILE A 977 -5.34 24.52 -31.44
N ASN A 978 -6.03 23.72 -32.27
CA ASN A 978 -6.48 24.19 -33.59
C ASN A 978 -7.54 25.29 -33.47
N ILE A 979 -8.47 25.18 -32.49
CA ILE A 979 -9.49 26.20 -32.22
C ILE A 979 -8.83 27.53 -31.79
N ILE A 980 -7.72 27.44 -31.03
CA ILE A 980 -6.93 28.62 -30.64
C ILE A 980 -6.19 29.22 -31.85
N LEU A 981 -5.56 28.38 -32.69
CA LEU A 981 -4.85 28.81 -33.91
C LEU A 981 -5.77 29.53 -34.90
N ASP A 982 -6.98 29.02 -35.13
CA ASP A 982 -7.95 29.63 -36.04
C ASP A 982 -8.60 30.90 -35.47
N ALA A 983 -8.47 31.16 -34.16
CA ALA A 983 -9.00 32.35 -33.49
C ALA A 983 -7.97 33.45 -33.21
N LEU A 984 -6.68 33.13 -33.09
CA LEU A 984 -5.61 34.06 -32.68
C LEU A 984 -4.42 34.17 -33.67
N ASP A 985 -4.42 33.44 -34.78
CA ASP A 985 -3.25 33.22 -35.65
C ASP A 985 -2.07 32.50 -34.93
N PRO A 986 -1.08 31.97 -35.68
CA PRO A 986 0.07 31.29 -35.08
C PRO A 986 0.90 32.14 -34.11
N GLY A 987 1.15 33.42 -34.41
CA GLY A 987 2.00 34.28 -33.58
C GLY A 987 1.44 34.50 -32.18
N TRP A 988 0.20 35.01 -32.06
CA TRP A 988 -0.41 35.23 -30.74
C TRP A 988 -0.75 33.94 -30.01
N THR A 989 -1.07 32.85 -30.73
CA THR A 989 -1.21 31.52 -30.10
C THR A 989 0.07 31.14 -29.35
N TYR A 990 1.24 31.27 -29.95
CA TYR A 990 2.49 30.95 -29.27
C TYR A 990 2.94 32.00 -28.24
N VAL A 991 2.50 33.26 -28.36
CA VAL A 991 2.62 34.26 -27.26
C VAL A 991 1.79 33.85 -26.05
N LEU A 992 0.54 33.40 -26.24
CA LEU A 992 -0.32 32.90 -25.17
C LEU A 992 0.29 31.68 -24.46
N LEU A 993 0.75 30.68 -25.23
CA LEU A 993 1.42 29.50 -24.66
C LEU A 993 2.75 29.85 -23.96
N GLY A 994 3.50 30.82 -24.48
CA GLY A 994 4.67 31.39 -23.82
C GLY A 994 4.35 32.08 -22.49
N GLY A 995 3.25 32.86 -22.45
CA GLY A 995 2.73 33.48 -21.24
C GLY A 995 2.35 32.44 -20.17
N ILE A 996 1.68 31.35 -20.55
CA ILE A 996 1.31 30.25 -19.64
C ILE A 996 2.57 29.56 -19.07
N CYS A 997 3.56 29.26 -19.93
CA CYS A 997 4.84 28.72 -19.47
C CYS A 997 5.56 29.67 -18.50
N LEU A 998 5.61 30.97 -18.78
CA LEU A 998 6.24 31.97 -17.92
C LEU A 998 5.49 32.13 -16.58
N ALA A 999 4.15 32.13 -16.61
CA ALA A 999 3.30 32.19 -15.42
C ALA A 999 3.45 30.97 -14.50
N SER A 1000 3.92 29.82 -15.03
CA SER A 1000 4.24 28.64 -14.22
C SER A 1000 5.60 28.74 -13.50
N SER A 1001 6.50 29.65 -13.90
CA SER A 1001 7.85 29.76 -13.34
C SER A 1001 7.96 30.03 -11.83
N PRO A 1002 7.02 30.72 -11.13
CA PRO A 1002 7.05 30.87 -9.67
C PRO A 1002 7.02 29.54 -8.92
N LEU A 1003 6.44 28.48 -9.50
CA LEU A 1003 6.40 27.14 -8.93
C LEU A 1003 7.82 26.59 -8.64
N LEU A 1004 8.80 26.89 -9.50
CA LEU A 1004 10.20 26.51 -9.28
C LEU A 1004 10.81 27.23 -8.07
N TYR A 1005 10.49 28.51 -7.88
CA TYR A 1005 10.99 29.30 -6.74
C TYR A 1005 10.33 28.90 -5.42
N ILE A 1006 9.06 28.47 -5.47
CA ILE A 1006 8.37 27.86 -4.33
C ILE A 1006 9.08 26.56 -3.94
N GLU A 1007 9.34 25.66 -4.89
CA GLU A 1007 10.00 24.38 -4.61
C GLU A 1007 11.43 24.57 -4.04
N ILE A 1008 12.23 25.45 -4.64
CA ILE A 1008 13.60 25.75 -4.18
C ILE A 1008 13.62 26.31 -2.74
N LYS A 1009 12.57 27.01 -2.30
CA LYS A 1009 12.51 27.64 -0.96
C LYS A 1009 11.78 26.79 0.08
N TRP A 1010 10.68 26.13 -0.28
CA TRP A 1010 9.78 25.44 0.65
C TRP A 1010 9.89 23.91 0.60
N GLY A 1011 10.39 23.31 -0.48
CA GLY A 1011 10.62 21.87 -0.61
C GLY A 1011 11.41 21.27 0.58
N PRO A 1012 12.55 21.86 0.98
CA PRO A 1012 13.31 21.40 2.15
C PRO A 1012 12.53 21.52 3.48
N VAL A 1013 11.66 22.53 3.62
CA VAL A 1013 10.82 22.72 4.81
C VAL A 1013 9.76 21.61 4.89
N TRP A 1014 9.04 21.36 3.80
CA TRP A 1014 8.03 20.29 3.73
C TRP A 1014 8.63 18.90 3.95
N GLN A 1015 9.86 18.65 3.47
CA GLN A 1015 10.60 17.41 3.77
C GLN A 1015 10.99 17.30 5.26
N THR A 1016 11.41 18.41 5.89
CA THR A 1016 11.81 18.43 7.30
C THR A 1016 10.62 18.18 8.22
N VAL A 1017 9.49 18.85 7.98
CA VAL A 1017 8.24 18.62 8.75
C VAL A 1017 7.72 17.19 8.55
N ARG A 1018 7.80 16.64 7.33
CA ARG A 1018 7.45 15.23 7.05
C ARG A 1018 8.34 14.25 7.83
N GLY A 1019 9.62 14.56 8.00
CA GLY A 1019 10.54 13.77 8.84
C GLY A 1019 10.19 13.85 10.33
N ILE A 1020 9.95 15.05 10.85
CA ILE A 1020 9.59 15.27 12.27
C ILE A 1020 8.27 14.59 12.63
N THR A 1021 7.24 14.72 11.80
CA THR A 1021 5.94 14.06 12.02
C THR A 1021 6.05 12.53 11.98
N GLU A 1022 6.76 11.96 11.00
CA GLU A 1022 7.04 10.51 10.94
C GLU A 1022 7.78 10.02 12.19
N PHE A 1023 8.73 10.81 12.71
CA PHE A 1023 9.45 10.47 13.94
C PHE A 1023 8.56 10.51 15.18
N ILE A 1024 7.74 11.56 15.37
CA ILE A 1024 6.87 11.69 16.55
C ILE A 1024 5.80 10.59 16.53
N GLU A 1025 5.21 10.25 15.38
CA GLU A 1025 4.28 9.10 15.24
C GLU A 1025 4.93 7.78 15.70
N VAL A 1026 6.16 7.50 15.23
CA VAL A 1026 6.92 6.31 15.62
C VAL A 1026 7.33 6.34 17.09
N ALA A 1027 7.64 7.52 17.64
CA ALA A 1027 7.98 7.70 19.04
C ALA A 1027 6.76 7.48 19.94
N ILE A 1028 5.57 8.00 19.61
CA ILE A 1028 4.32 7.76 20.36
C ILE A 1028 4.02 6.26 20.44
N HIS A 1029 4.05 5.53 19.32
CA HIS A 1029 3.84 4.08 19.34
C HIS A 1029 4.91 3.34 20.18
N THR A 1030 6.14 3.86 20.23
CA THR A 1030 7.21 3.31 21.07
C THR A 1030 6.97 3.62 22.56
N ILE A 1031 6.52 4.83 22.91
CA ILE A 1031 6.15 5.22 24.29
C ILE A 1031 5.03 4.31 24.81
N LEU A 1032 3.93 4.17 24.06
CA LEU A 1032 2.78 3.36 24.48
C LEU A 1032 3.11 1.88 24.68
N TYR A 1033 4.09 1.36 23.91
CA TYR A 1033 4.62 0.01 24.10
C TYR A 1033 5.55 -0.09 25.32
N VAL A 1034 6.53 0.81 25.45
CA VAL A 1034 7.54 0.78 26.53
C VAL A 1034 6.92 1.07 27.91
N ARG A 1035 5.86 1.90 27.97
CA ARG A 1035 5.11 2.17 29.21
C ARG A 1035 3.91 1.22 29.41
N GLN A 1036 3.74 0.21 28.55
CA GLN A 1036 2.69 -0.83 28.61
C GLN A 1036 1.25 -0.30 28.75
N ILE A 1037 0.96 0.89 28.19
CA ILE A 1037 -0.38 1.53 28.21
C ILE A 1037 -1.41 0.69 27.43
N TYR A 1038 -0.94 -0.10 26.46
CA TYR A 1038 -1.73 -1.13 25.80
C TYR A 1038 -0.96 -2.46 25.82
N PRO A 1039 -1.67 -3.61 25.85
CA PRO A 1039 -1.04 -4.93 25.84
C PRO A 1039 0.02 -5.10 24.75
N ALA A 1040 1.18 -5.65 25.11
CA ALA A 1040 2.32 -5.79 24.21
C ALA A 1040 2.03 -6.55 22.90
N ASP A 1041 1.06 -7.49 22.90
CA ASP A 1041 0.66 -8.21 21.69
C ASP A 1041 -0.08 -7.31 20.69
N LEU A 1042 -0.70 -6.21 21.14
CA LEU A 1042 -1.35 -5.23 20.27
C LEU A 1042 -0.36 -4.59 19.30
N PHE A 1043 0.95 -4.65 19.58
CA PHE A 1043 2.00 -4.07 18.76
C PHE A 1043 2.71 -5.11 17.87
N VAL A 1044 3.28 -4.63 16.75
CA VAL A 1044 4.12 -5.39 15.84
C VAL A 1044 5.48 -4.72 15.73
N ARG A 1045 6.55 -5.51 15.86
CA ARG A 1045 7.92 -5.07 15.64
C ARG A 1045 8.13 -4.67 14.17
N ARG A 1046 8.49 -3.41 13.96
CA ARG A 1046 8.90 -2.79 12.69
C ARG A 1046 10.36 -2.40 12.76
N LYS A 1047 10.87 -1.80 11.68
CA LYS A 1047 12.20 -1.19 11.61
C LYS A 1047 12.08 0.19 10.95
N LYS A 1048 12.51 1.25 11.64
CA LYS A 1048 12.51 2.66 11.21
C LYS A 1048 13.84 3.28 11.64
N TYR A 1049 14.43 4.12 10.78
CA TYR A 1049 15.76 4.74 11.02
C TYR A 1049 16.82 3.72 11.49
N ASP A 1050 16.84 2.54 10.84
CA ASP A 1050 17.61 1.35 11.22
C ASP A 1050 17.39 0.72 12.62
N THR A 1051 16.63 1.35 13.51
CA THR A 1051 16.26 0.84 14.84
C THR A 1051 15.01 -0.06 14.79
N PRO A 1052 14.94 -1.15 15.57
CA PRO A 1052 13.69 -1.87 15.79
C PRO A 1052 12.73 -1.00 16.62
N VAL A 1053 11.51 -0.80 16.12
CA VAL A 1053 10.45 -0.01 16.79
C VAL A 1053 9.17 -0.83 16.87
N PHE A 1054 8.22 -0.41 17.70
CA PHE A 1054 6.92 -1.07 17.84
C PHE A 1054 5.82 -0.17 17.26
N GLN A 1055 4.87 -0.76 16.55
CA GLN A 1055 3.73 -0.05 15.95
C GLN A 1055 2.44 -0.81 16.24
N SER A 1056 1.38 -0.10 16.65
CA SER A 1056 0.09 -0.72 16.99
C SER A 1056 -0.58 -1.40 15.78
N ARG A 1057 -1.29 -2.50 16.05
CA ARG A 1057 -2.21 -3.19 15.13
C ARG A 1057 -3.63 -2.60 15.17
N HIS A 1058 -3.97 -1.82 16.18
CA HIS A 1058 -5.32 -1.33 16.42
C HIS A 1058 -5.66 -0.14 15.50
N PRO A 1059 -6.73 -0.20 14.70
CA PRO A 1059 -7.02 0.80 13.67
C PRO A 1059 -7.28 2.18 14.29
N GLY A 1060 -8.22 2.29 15.23
CA GLY A 1060 -8.59 3.57 15.84
C GLY A 1060 -7.49 4.21 16.69
N LEU A 1061 -6.51 3.43 17.17
CA LEU A 1061 -5.34 3.98 17.84
C LEU A 1061 -4.36 4.58 16.84
N ASN A 1062 -4.13 3.90 15.71
CA ASN A 1062 -3.30 4.42 14.63
C ASN A 1062 -3.96 5.65 13.97
N GLU A 1063 -5.26 5.59 13.73
CA GLU A 1063 -6.07 6.68 13.16
C GLU A 1063 -6.05 7.94 14.04
N TYR A 1064 -6.22 7.79 15.37
CA TYR A 1064 -6.08 8.90 16.32
C TYR A 1064 -4.66 9.50 16.31
N ILE A 1065 -3.61 8.67 16.36
CA ILE A 1065 -2.22 9.14 16.39
C ILE A 1065 -1.84 9.81 15.06
N SER A 1066 -2.06 9.16 13.91
CA SER A 1066 -1.75 9.73 12.59
C SER A 1066 -2.59 10.98 12.30
N GLY A 1067 -3.85 11.04 12.76
CA GLY A 1067 -4.72 12.21 12.63
C GLY A 1067 -4.24 13.40 13.47
N ALA A 1068 -3.92 13.19 14.74
CA ALA A 1068 -3.34 14.22 15.61
C ALA A 1068 -2.00 14.72 15.07
N ILE A 1069 -1.11 13.81 14.65
CA ILE A 1069 0.21 14.15 14.11
C ILE A 1069 0.13 14.85 12.75
N ARG A 1070 -0.91 14.60 11.94
CA ARG A 1070 -1.19 15.40 10.75
C ARG A 1070 -1.51 16.85 11.12
N ALA A 1071 -2.41 17.08 12.08
CA ALA A 1071 -2.78 18.43 12.51
C ALA A 1071 -1.59 19.19 13.13
N VAL A 1072 -0.75 18.51 13.93
CA VAL A 1072 0.54 19.03 14.39
C VAL A 1072 1.47 19.37 13.22
N GLY A 1073 1.48 18.55 12.16
CA GLY A 1073 2.24 18.80 10.93
C GLY A 1073 1.83 20.06 10.19
N GLU A 1074 0.54 20.40 10.19
CA GLU A 1074 0.02 21.60 9.55
C GLU A 1074 0.48 22.87 10.31
N GLU A 1075 0.40 22.87 11.66
CA GLU A 1075 0.97 23.94 12.51
C GLU A 1075 2.52 24.03 12.48
N LEU A 1076 3.21 22.91 12.25
CA LEU A 1076 4.66 22.90 12.05
C LEU A 1076 5.10 23.59 10.76
N VAL A 1077 4.28 23.56 9.69
CA VAL A 1077 4.56 24.32 8.45
C VAL A 1077 4.35 25.82 8.66
N LEU A 1078 3.41 26.21 9.53
CA LEU A 1078 3.21 27.61 9.95
C LEU A 1078 4.29 28.10 10.93
N GLY A 1079 5.10 27.21 11.50
CA GLY A 1079 6.15 27.53 12.46
C GLY A 1079 5.64 27.93 13.85
N LYS A 1080 4.33 27.76 14.12
CA LYS A 1080 3.65 28.16 15.37
C LYS A 1080 3.94 27.25 16.56
N VAL A 1081 4.35 26.01 16.35
CA VAL A 1081 4.60 25.03 17.42
C VAL A 1081 5.80 25.42 18.30
N ASP A 1082 5.65 25.27 19.61
CA ASP A 1082 6.76 25.26 20.58
C ASP A 1082 7.02 23.84 21.12
N LYS A 1083 5.99 23.10 21.52
CA LYS A 1083 6.13 21.72 22.03
C LYS A 1083 4.98 20.82 21.60
N VAL A 1084 5.30 19.55 21.37
CA VAL A 1084 4.32 18.45 21.27
C VAL A 1084 4.49 17.58 22.51
N VAL A 1085 3.45 17.41 23.31
CA VAL A 1085 3.51 16.70 24.60
C VAL A 1085 2.62 15.47 24.55
N VAL A 1086 3.19 14.29 24.81
CA VAL A 1086 2.45 13.04 24.96
C VAL A 1086 2.28 12.80 26.46
N VAL A 1087 1.05 12.96 26.94
CA VAL A 1087 0.72 12.89 28.37
C VAL A 1087 0.15 11.51 28.66
N ILE A 1088 0.76 10.79 29.61
CA ILE A 1088 0.18 9.58 30.22
C ILE A 1088 -0.55 10.01 31.49
N LYS A 1089 -1.77 9.51 31.70
CA LYS A 1089 -2.67 9.95 32.76
C LYS A 1089 -3.48 8.79 33.35
N ASP A 1090 -3.83 8.92 34.62
CA ASP A 1090 -4.70 7.96 35.30
C ASP A 1090 -6.18 8.17 34.91
N LYS A 1091 -7.05 7.27 35.39
CA LYS A 1091 -8.52 7.29 35.24
C LYS A 1091 -9.18 8.63 35.61
N ASP A 1092 -8.60 9.36 36.57
CA ASP A 1092 -9.10 10.62 37.12
C ASP A 1092 -8.57 11.85 36.34
N ASP A 1093 -8.06 11.62 35.12
CA ASP A 1093 -7.49 12.60 34.18
C ASP A 1093 -6.15 13.26 34.61
N ILE A 1094 -5.67 12.94 35.82
CA ILE A 1094 -4.40 13.44 36.38
C ILE A 1094 -3.19 12.94 35.56
N ALA A 1095 -2.32 13.87 35.15
CA ALA A 1095 -1.09 13.58 34.42
C ALA A 1095 -0.03 12.89 35.31
N LEU A 1096 0.50 11.75 34.85
CA LEU A 1096 1.54 10.95 35.53
C LEU A 1096 2.92 11.13 34.88
N GLU A 1097 2.98 11.17 33.56
CA GLU A 1097 4.21 11.39 32.78
C GLU A 1097 3.93 12.29 31.58
N ARG A 1098 4.78 13.30 31.35
CA ARG A 1098 4.73 14.17 30.17
C ARG A 1098 5.98 13.93 29.31
N PHE A 1099 5.83 13.28 28.16
CA PHE A 1099 6.89 13.11 27.17
C PHE A 1099 6.89 14.35 26.25
N ILE A 1100 7.83 15.24 26.49
CA ILE A 1100 7.88 16.58 25.91
C ILE A 1100 8.83 16.58 24.72
N PHE A 1101 8.29 16.77 23.51
CA PHE A 1101 9.04 17.02 22.28
C PHE A 1101 9.07 18.54 22.04
N SER A 1102 10.10 19.22 22.54
CA SER A 1102 10.29 20.67 22.30
C SER A 1102 10.87 20.92 20.92
N ILE A 1103 10.31 21.88 20.18
CA ILE A 1103 10.61 22.17 18.76
C ILE A 1103 10.91 23.67 18.62
N GLN A 1104 12.11 24.07 19.01
CA GLN A 1104 12.53 25.48 18.97
C GLN A 1104 13.12 25.83 17.60
N ASN A 1105 12.25 26.30 16.69
CA ASN A 1105 12.64 27.04 15.50
C ASN A 1105 13.42 28.32 15.88
N MET A 1106 14.64 28.49 15.35
CA MET A 1106 15.40 29.75 15.36
C MET A 1106 15.40 30.41 13.97
N ILE A 1107 14.22 30.81 13.48
CA ILE A 1107 14.12 31.79 12.39
C ILE A 1107 12.95 32.74 12.67
N GLU A 1108 13.22 33.87 13.33
CA GLU A 1108 12.49 35.08 12.95
C GLU A 1108 12.99 35.49 11.57
N VAL A 1109 12.12 35.51 10.57
CA VAL A 1109 12.48 35.97 9.23
C VAL A 1109 12.47 37.49 9.25
N GLU A 1110 13.52 38.10 9.81
CA GLU A 1110 13.81 39.50 9.53
C GLU A 1110 13.93 39.67 8.01
N SER A 1111 12.96 40.39 7.44
CA SER A 1111 12.97 40.70 6.03
C SER A 1111 14.21 41.51 5.69
N TYR A 1112 14.89 41.12 4.61
CA TYR A 1112 15.91 41.91 3.90
C TYR A 1112 17.39 41.76 4.29
N ASN A 1113 17.81 40.63 4.85
CA ASN A 1113 19.22 40.22 4.79
C ASN A 1113 19.49 39.34 3.54
N LYS A 1114 20.42 39.74 2.67
CA LYS A 1114 20.67 39.06 1.37
C LYS A 1114 21.70 37.93 1.42
N ASP A 1115 22.53 37.91 2.47
CA ASP A 1115 23.69 37.01 2.56
C ASP A 1115 23.51 35.86 3.57
N THR A 1116 22.35 35.75 4.23
CA THR A 1116 21.96 34.58 5.02
C THR A 1116 21.71 33.38 4.10
N SER A 1117 22.79 32.72 3.69
CA SER A 1117 22.77 31.65 2.70
C SER A 1117 21.98 30.43 3.19
N VAL A 1118 21.28 29.75 2.28
CA VAL A 1118 20.43 28.57 2.54
C VAL A 1118 21.28 27.30 2.76
N GLN A 1119 22.26 27.37 3.68
CA GLN A 1119 23.29 26.34 3.86
C GLN A 1119 23.19 25.52 5.16
N ASP A 1120 22.44 25.98 6.16
CA ASP A 1120 22.30 25.29 7.46
C ASP A 1120 21.00 24.44 7.58
N THR A 1121 20.29 24.18 6.48
CA THR A 1121 19.14 23.24 6.48
C THR A 1121 19.57 21.80 6.71
N ILE A 1122 19.03 21.19 7.77
CA ILE A 1122 19.25 19.80 8.18
C ILE A 1122 18.88 18.82 7.06
N SER A 1123 19.73 17.82 6.84
CA SER A 1123 19.35 16.65 6.03
C SER A 1123 18.26 15.81 6.70
N SER A 1124 17.31 15.32 5.92
CA SER A 1124 16.34 14.30 6.32
C SER A 1124 16.95 13.00 6.86
N ALA A 1125 18.19 12.66 6.50
CA ALA A 1125 18.87 11.44 6.96
C ALA A 1125 19.90 11.71 8.08
N THR A 1126 20.47 12.91 8.19
CA THR A 1126 21.10 13.37 9.45
C THR A 1126 20.07 13.43 10.57
N LEU A 1127 18.91 14.03 10.28
CA LEU A 1127 17.74 14.02 11.12
C LEU A 1127 17.30 12.57 11.41
N GLY A 1128 17.35 11.67 10.42
CA GLY A 1128 17.16 10.22 10.60
C GLY A 1128 18.19 9.53 11.52
N GLN A 1129 19.46 9.91 11.49
CA GLN A 1129 20.50 9.42 12.40
C GLN A 1129 20.26 9.93 13.83
N TYR A 1130 19.80 11.18 13.98
CA TYR A 1130 19.34 11.70 15.26
C TYR A 1130 18.10 10.94 15.76
N PHE A 1131 17.05 10.78 14.94
CA PHE A 1131 15.84 10.00 15.26
C PHE A 1131 16.16 8.55 15.67
N ARG A 1132 17.07 7.88 14.95
CA ARG A 1132 17.61 6.57 15.35
C ARG A 1132 18.13 6.59 16.79
N SER A 1133 18.91 7.62 17.12
CA SER A 1133 19.57 7.80 18.41
C SER A 1133 18.65 8.31 19.54
N PHE A 1134 17.53 8.96 19.21
CA PHE A 1134 16.40 9.20 20.12
C PHE A 1134 15.69 7.86 20.41
N LEU A 1135 15.31 7.11 19.38
CA LEU A 1135 14.56 5.85 19.52
C LEU A 1135 15.35 4.78 20.26
N VAL A 1136 16.68 4.70 20.10
CA VAL A 1136 17.52 3.79 20.92
C VAL A 1136 17.42 4.14 22.40
N LYS A 1137 17.58 5.41 22.77
CA LYS A 1137 17.43 5.85 24.17
C LYS A 1137 16.01 5.67 24.70
N LEU A 1138 14.99 5.94 23.88
CA LEU A 1138 13.58 5.77 24.24
C LEU A 1138 13.23 4.32 24.56
N ASN A 1139 13.82 3.34 23.85
CA ASN A 1139 13.69 1.91 24.18
C ASN A 1139 14.44 1.51 25.47
N MET A 1140 15.29 2.38 26.04
CA MET A 1140 16.03 2.14 27.29
C MET A 1140 15.48 2.94 28.49
N ILE A 1141 14.47 3.80 28.27
CA ILE A 1141 14.00 4.78 29.27
C ILE A 1141 13.28 4.12 30.45
N GLU A 1142 12.76 2.91 30.28
CA GLU A 1142 12.13 2.11 31.34
C GLU A 1142 13.09 1.83 32.50
N ALA A 1143 14.40 1.79 32.24
CA ALA A 1143 15.44 1.63 33.27
C ALA A 1143 15.75 2.93 34.04
N GLN A 1144 15.16 4.07 33.66
CA GLN A 1144 15.39 5.39 34.27
C GLN A 1144 14.15 5.95 34.98
N LEU A 1145 12.94 5.59 34.52
CA LEU A 1145 11.66 6.04 35.09
C LEU A 1145 11.15 5.06 36.16
N GLY A 1146 10.40 5.58 37.14
CA GLY A 1146 9.63 4.71 38.05
C GLY A 1146 8.56 3.91 37.31
N GLN A 1147 8.11 2.79 37.88
CA GLN A 1147 6.90 2.10 37.39
C GLN A 1147 5.68 3.03 37.46
N LEU A 1148 4.68 2.81 36.60
CA LEU A 1148 3.39 3.50 36.73
C LEU A 1148 2.62 2.94 37.94
N PRO A 1149 1.76 3.75 38.59
CA PRO A 1149 0.84 3.25 39.62
C PRO A 1149 -0.04 2.12 39.06
N PRO A 1150 -0.37 1.09 39.87
CA PRO A 1150 -1.18 -0.04 39.41
C PRO A 1150 -2.68 0.31 39.35
N SER A 1151 -3.08 1.08 38.33
CA SER A 1151 -4.46 1.24 37.89
C SER A 1151 -4.69 0.57 36.54
N GLU A 1152 -5.84 -0.10 36.39
CA GLU A 1152 -6.21 -0.84 35.17
C GLU A 1152 -6.63 0.09 33.99
N ASP A 1153 -6.76 1.39 34.27
CA ASP A 1153 -7.42 2.40 33.44
C ASP A 1153 -6.47 3.54 32.97
N ASN A 1154 -5.14 3.31 32.97
CA ASN A 1154 -4.17 4.30 32.46
C ASN A 1154 -4.43 4.63 30.97
N THR A 1155 -4.50 5.91 30.63
CA THR A 1155 -4.72 6.39 29.25
C THR A 1155 -3.67 7.42 28.83
N PHE A 1156 -3.80 7.98 27.62
CA PHE A 1156 -2.91 9.02 27.12
C PHE A 1156 -3.65 10.12 26.35
N ALA A 1157 -3.00 11.27 26.20
CA ALA A 1157 -3.40 12.38 25.34
C ALA A 1157 -2.20 12.92 24.54
N ILE A 1158 -2.48 13.59 23.43
CA ILE A 1158 -1.50 14.37 22.66
C ILE A 1158 -1.90 15.83 22.79
N VAL A 1159 -1.01 16.66 23.34
CA VAL A 1159 -1.20 18.09 23.58
C VAL A 1159 -0.22 18.87 22.69
N LEU A 1160 -0.68 19.99 22.14
CA LEU A 1160 0.13 20.90 21.34
C LEU A 1160 0.26 22.25 22.05
N GLU A 1161 1.48 22.69 22.29
CA GLU A 1161 1.79 24.02 22.80
C GLU A 1161 2.27 24.91 21.64
N LEU A 1162 1.62 26.06 21.48
CA LEU A 1162 1.87 27.03 20.42
C LEU A 1162 2.51 28.30 20.98
N ARG A 1163 3.34 28.96 20.16
CA ARG A 1163 4.16 30.13 20.51
C ARG A 1163 3.37 31.40 20.78
N ASP A 1164 2.23 31.55 20.11
CA ASP A 1164 1.30 32.67 20.24
C ASP A 1164 0.23 32.43 21.31
N GLY A 1165 0.01 31.18 21.72
CA GLY A 1165 -1.03 30.80 22.68
C GLY A 1165 -2.45 30.92 22.13
N GLU A 1166 -2.62 31.19 20.83
CA GLU A 1166 -3.93 31.27 20.18
C GLU A 1166 -4.39 29.88 19.73
N ALA A 1167 -5.71 29.63 19.74
CA ALA A 1167 -6.26 28.41 19.17
C ALA A 1167 -6.08 28.40 17.63
N PRO A 1168 -5.67 27.29 17.00
CA PRO A 1168 -5.53 27.19 15.55
C PRO A 1168 -6.77 27.66 14.78
N SER A 1169 -6.58 28.45 13.72
CA SER A 1169 -7.65 28.89 12.85
C SER A 1169 -8.19 27.71 12.04
N VAL A 1170 -9.35 27.19 12.47
CA VAL A 1170 -10.01 26.02 11.88
C VAL A 1170 -10.22 26.23 10.38
N GLY A 1171 -9.65 25.33 9.57
CA GLY A 1171 -9.95 25.26 8.13
C GLY A 1171 -11.45 25.02 7.91
N PRO A 1172 -12.01 25.37 6.72
CA PRO A 1172 -13.45 25.31 6.50
C PRO A 1172 -13.99 23.89 6.64
N ALA A 1173 -14.57 23.57 7.81
CA ALA A 1173 -15.03 22.24 8.20
C ALA A 1173 -16.09 21.71 7.22
N ASN A 1174 -15.73 20.72 6.41
CA ASN A 1174 -16.54 20.27 5.28
C ASN A 1174 -16.18 18.88 4.73
N ALA A 1175 -15.64 17.97 5.56
CA ALA A 1175 -15.51 16.55 5.19
C ALA A 1175 -15.87 15.59 6.34
N LYS A 1176 -16.09 14.32 6.01
CA LYS A 1176 -16.23 13.23 7.01
C LYS A 1176 -14.89 12.81 7.64
N ASP A 1177 -13.79 13.38 7.17
CA ASP A 1177 -12.41 13.00 7.49
C ASP A 1177 -11.62 14.18 8.11
N ASP A 1178 -12.31 15.17 8.68
CA ASP A 1178 -11.69 16.26 9.45
C ASP A 1178 -11.17 15.73 10.82
N PRO A 1179 -10.03 16.25 11.33
CA PRO A 1179 -9.56 15.91 12.68
C PRO A 1179 -10.56 16.39 13.75
N PRO A 1180 -10.55 15.80 14.96
CA PRO A 1180 -11.40 16.29 16.05
C PRO A 1180 -11.13 17.78 16.32
N PRO A 1181 -12.16 18.59 16.60
CA PRO A 1181 -12.00 20.03 16.80
C PRO A 1181 -11.02 20.29 17.96
N TRP A 1182 -10.13 21.27 17.79
CA TRP A 1182 -9.12 21.62 18.78
C TRP A 1182 -9.76 21.93 20.14
N ILE A 1183 -9.55 21.03 21.10
CA ILE A 1183 -10.00 21.20 22.48
C ILE A 1183 -8.90 21.94 23.25
N PRO A 1184 -9.19 23.03 23.97
CA PRO A 1184 -8.24 23.65 24.88
C PRO A 1184 -7.70 22.63 25.89
N ALA A 1185 -6.38 22.48 25.98
CA ALA A 1185 -5.76 21.54 26.90
C ALA A 1185 -5.98 21.94 28.36
N SER A 1186 -6.11 20.96 29.26
CA SER A 1186 -6.00 21.22 30.70
C SER A 1186 -4.60 21.76 31.01
N THR A 1187 -4.51 22.77 31.88
CA THR A 1187 -3.22 23.31 32.34
C THR A 1187 -2.36 22.24 33.02
N GLU A 1188 -2.98 21.25 33.67
CA GLU A 1188 -2.26 20.11 34.28
C GLU A 1188 -1.60 19.19 33.22
N HIS A 1189 -2.05 19.25 31.96
CA HIS A 1189 -1.51 18.44 30.86
C HIS A 1189 -0.39 19.17 30.08
N THR A 1190 -0.29 20.49 30.20
CA THR A 1190 0.81 21.27 29.61
C THR A 1190 2.07 21.21 30.48
N THR A 1191 3.19 21.69 29.94
CA THR A 1191 4.44 21.91 30.68
C THR A 1191 4.36 23.08 31.67
N SER A 1192 3.39 23.99 31.49
CA SER A 1192 3.21 25.18 32.32
C SER A 1192 2.41 24.97 33.61
N GLY A 1193 1.63 23.89 33.72
CA GLY A 1193 0.95 23.49 34.96
C GLY A 1193 1.60 22.28 35.65
N ALA A 1194 2.89 22.06 35.44
CA ALA A 1194 3.66 21.11 36.23
C ALA A 1194 4.13 21.74 37.55
N ALA A 1195 4.04 20.99 38.65
CA ALA A 1195 4.52 21.43 39.96
C ALA A 1195 6.06 21.56 40.01
N ASP A 1196 6.57 22.45 40.89
CA ASP A 1196 8.01 22.71 41.06
C ASP A 1196 8.82 21.46 41.49
N GLU A 1197 8.17 20.46 42.10
CA GLU A 1197 8.81 19.21 42.54
C GLU A 1197 8.87 18.12 41.44
N ALA A 1198 8.38 18.39 40.22
CA ALA A 1198 8.32 17.41 39.13
C ALA A 1198 9.70 17.07 38.53
N HIS A 1199 10.06 15.79 38.49
CA HIS A 1199 11.37 15.33 38.03
C HIS A 1199 11.49 15.30 36.49
N LEU A 1200 12.45 16.03 35.92
CA LEU A 1200 12.70 16.08 34.47
C LEU A 1200 13.89 15.21 34.03
N HIS A 1201 13.62 14.17 33.23
CA HIS A 1201 14.61 13.28 32.64
C HIS A 1201 14.91 13.66 31.19
N MET A 1202 16.10 14.18 30.91
CA MET A 1202 16.53 14.52 29.54
C MET A 1202 16.90 13.26 28.76
N VAL A 1203 16.00 12.79 27.89
CA VAL A 1203 16.28 11.65 26.99
C VAL A 1203 17.39 12.05 26.01
N ARG A 1204 17.16 13.10 25.22
CA ARG A 1204 18.17 13.67 24.31
C ARG A 1204 17.77 15.08 23.89
N ALA A 1205 18.75 15.96 23.72
CA ALA A 1205 18.61 17.18 22.95
C ALA A 1205 19.51 17.10 21.71
N VAL A 1206 19.08 17.74 20.63
CA VAL A 1206 19.85 17.91 19.40
C VAL A 1206 19.65 19.33 18.90
N ASP A 1207 20.70 20.15 19.01
CA ASP A 1207 20.79 21.39 18.25
C ASP A 1207 21.20 21.06 16.80
N THR A 1208 20.67 21.85 15.87
CA THR A 1208 20.79 21.66 14.43
C THR A 1208 20.99 22.98 13.68
N GLY A 1209 21.01 24.13 14.37
CA GLY A 1209 21.10 25.46 13.77
C GLY A 1209 19.78 26.04 13.22
N ILE A 1210 18.75 25.21 12.97
CA ILE A 1210 17.42 25.69 12.55
C ILE A 1210 16.30 25.22 13.49
N ILE A 1211 16.31 23.94 13.89
CA ILE A 1211 15.31 23.36 14.78
C ILE A 1211 16.03 22.72 15.98
N ASN A 1212 15.96 23.36 17.14
CA ASN A 1212 16.37 22.75 18.40
C ASN A 1212 15.30 21.72 18.80
N LEU A 1213 15.56 20.44 18.54
CA LEU A 1213 14.67 19.33 18.88
C LEU A 1213 15.18 18.65 20.15
N SER A 1214 14.38 18.64 21.21
CA SER A 1214 14.68 17.85 22.41
C SER A 1214 13.50 16.98 22.82
N LEU A 1215 13.82 15.83 23.41
CA LEU A 1215 12.89 14.92 24.04
C LEU A 1215 13.28 14.79 25.51
N ALA A 1216 12.37 15.19 26.38
CA ALA A 1216 12.45 15.01 27.81
C ALA A 1216 11.22 14.23 28.32
N VAL A 1217 11.32 13.62 29.50
CA VAL A 1217 10.17 13.04 30.20
C VAL A 1217 10.11 13.64 31.58
N GLN A 1218 8.98 14.25 31.90
CA GLN A 1218 8.69 14.77 33.22
C GLN A 1218 7.81 13.77 33.98
N GLU A 1219 8.29 13.25 35.11
CA GLU A 1219 7.47 12.51 36.07
C GLU A 1219 6.73 13.51 36.96
N SER A 1220 5.42 13.34 37.14
CA SER A 1220 4.62 14.24 37.98
C SER A 1220 4.84 14.00 39.47
N GLU A 1221 4.56 15.02 40.28
CA GLU A 1221 4.69 14.92 41.73
C GLU A 1221 3.71 13.87 42.30
N GLU A 1222 2.51 13.78 41.72
CA GLU A 1222 1.48 12.81 42.06
C GLU A 1222 1.98 11.37 41.86
N LYS A 1223 2.67 11.10 40.74
CA LYS A 1223 3.32 9.81 40.48
C LYS A 1223 4.40 9.51 41.53
N LEU A 1224 5.25 10.50 41.85
CA LEU A 1224 6.34 10.34 42.82
C LEU A 1224 5.81 10.11 44.24
N ARG A 1225 4.73 10.81 44.63
CA ARG A 1225 4.01 10.62 45.90
C ARG A 1225 3.42 9.20 45.99
N ALA A 1226 2.70 8.73 44.98
CA ALA A 1226 2.13 7.37 44.95
C ALA A 1226 3.21 6.26 45.05
N LEU A 1227 4.38 6.47 44.42
CA LEU A 1227 5.55 5.58 44.53
C LEU A 1227 6.32 5.71 45.87
N SER A 1228 6.00 6.71 46.68
CA SER A 1228 6.53 6.86 48.04
C SER A 1228 5.65 6.14 49.07
N GLU A 1229 4.32 6.26 48.96
CA GLU A 1229 3.34 5.63 49.86
C GLU A 1229 3.30 4.11 49.74
N THR A 1230 3.62 3.57 48.56
CA THR A 1230 3.69 2.12 48.30
C THR A 1230 4.97 1.45 48.80
N LYS A 1231 5.94 2.19 49.36
CA LYS A 1231 7.15 1.60 49.98
C LYS A 1231 6.88 1.28 51.46
N PRO A 1232 7.01 0.02 51.90
CA PRO A 1232 6.78 -0.33 53.30
C PRO A 1232 7.80 0.37 54.21
N SER A 1233 7.30 1.01 55.27
CA SER A 1233 8.13 1.79 56.20
C SER A 1233 9.11 0.88 56.96
N LYS A 1234 10.42 1.08 56.73
CA LYS A 1234 11.44 0.54 57.64
C LYS A 1234 11.31 1.28 58.97
N GLY A 1235 10.92 0.53 60.01
CA GLY A 1235 10.42 1.11 61.25
C GLY A 1235 11.45 1.92 62.06
N LYS A 1236 10.94 2.93 62.77
CA LYS A 1236 11.67 3.62 63.85
C LYS A 1236 11.74 2.73 65.09
N GLU A 1237 12.64 1.74 65.08
CA GLU A 1237 12.99 0.96 66.28
C GLU A 1237 14.49 1.01 66.56
N ARG A 1238 14.98 2.17 67.02
CA ARG A 1238 16.28 2.31 67.72
C ARG A 1238 16.48 3.69 68.35
N GLU A 1239 15.70 4.02 69.37
CA GLU A 1239 16.04 5.13 70.29
C GLU A 1239 15.32 5.00 71.65
N ARG A 1240 15.71 3.97 72.43
CA ARG A 1240 15.45 3.82 73.87
C ARG A 1240 16.33 2.71 74.46
N GLY A 1241 17.52 3.08 74.94
CA GLY A 1241 18.49 2.15 75.53
C GLY A 1241 19.92 2.49 75.11
N GLY A 1242 20.51 3.47 75.80
CA GLY A 1242 21.78 4.11 75.45
C GLY A 1242 21.68 5.61 75.68
#